data_AF-A0A940C216-F1
#
_entry.id   AF-A0A940C216-F1
#
_cell.length_a   1.000
_cell.length_b   1.000
_cell.length_c   1.000
_cell.angle_alpha   90.00
_cell.angle_beta   90.00
_cell.angle_gamma   90.00
#
_symmetry.space_group_name_H-M   'P 1'
#
loop_
_entity.id
_entity.type
_entity.pdbx_description
1 polymer ?
#
loop_
_entity_poly.entity_id
_entity_poly.type
_entity_poly.pdbx_seq_one_letter_code
_entity_poly.pdbx_strand_id
1 'polypeptide(L)'
;MKKYLQNRENRITLFFFLITMIVATSPLVSRYCINGHDLEYHLLRIESLKEGIRIWRPFMKVNTLFYGGAGYASSLFYSDILLRVPALLRVCHLSIGKSFHIYTAMVFVLTYLSVFYCVWKMSLSKFAATVAAILLTLCPYHMDDMLVRTACGETTAFIFLPFAIYGIFNILYEEMDKPWVFGFGFAGLILAHPATCVLTVCIGLAAFLIKIKVFIKEPRIFAKMCVVSTLALLVTAFHWVPMLEQFSSAQFYVSNNWTDLLDSSVGFSQIASTTFPCVGFVLFALAMPRLFMSRRDYPILGFVDMMLFAGVVFAVGASNIMPWERVAKYFGFLQFPWRMFLITSVLFAMADAIILKLFLDRISQEKRGFAFDLALLTVIAVTSFLAIEHQNENSMGYYDYSDDYYSYKPFTANVIAGEWLPVTVTEPEKLVNASEHMIFDDKTECTFTRDRAKIVANISKNHEYVDVPFIYYKGYKAVITDKDGNSSKLEVTGDGVNGLCRVQLAGATGTLIVTYAGTILQYVSWGISILFLILIFDLVYLKSKYKKRLKLRAAAAGANLGKIACLIIAFLVSGSLSACSAANVSNMAGYTDPNEVIDYLNYRNGTGEDDFDKESEDLKRVNYSHKGYDKDASSYAVVIDESSGEEVISVVPIDDELTIGEEIPVSTGLYAKLLDEEVAGVLARYRTDSLRDRVMYETDALLCLEVFPEKAKRYGIEKVATQLGSDIMNIPETGIDDILDQYNCAAVLAKAAYVMPEWDMAEKASEDAEEYFKQAESVTAENDPVASRLWAAAELYRLTGSRTYRSVVDAIAMDVITEGFSYEEPGFYGLFAYLMSPHQTNYNICTSIMNVVFDESNALIKEPIDAQFYDKRLDDKTRQNDESAALRMMSEAYLVTMTNYVSVSVEYRGFVENRLNYIYGANLSGVDFTDEDEVLCDAPKLFVLTGLV
;
A
#
# COMPACT_ATOMS: atom_id res chain seq x y z
N MET A 1 -29.70 12.48 -13.70
CA MET A 1 -29.76 11.11 -13.16
C MET A 1 -31.00 10.33 -13.60
N LYS A 2 -32.24 10.75 -13.28
CA LYS A 2 -33.49 10.02 -13.61
C LYS A 2 -33.61 9.61 -15.09
N LYS A 3 -33.36 10.52 -16.06
CA LYS A 3 -33.38 10.19 -17.51
C LYS A 3 -32.28 9.22 -17.95
N TYR A 4 -31.14 9.18 -17.26
CA TYR A 4 -30.03 8.26 -17.60
C TYR A 4 -30.34 6.83 -17.14
N LEU A 5 -30.92 6.70 -15.95
CA LEU A 5 -31.33 5.41 -15.36
C LEU A 5 -32.61 4.82 -15.99
N GLN A 6 -33.34 5.58 -16.80
CA GLN A 6 -34.48 5.05 -17.57
C GLN A 6 -34.03 4.05 -18.65
N ASN A 7 -32.82 4.17 -19.19
CA ASN A 7 -32.28 3.24 -20.18
C ASN A 7 -31.73 1.97 -19.49
N ARG A 8 -32.25 0.80 -19.89
CA ARG A 8 -31.84 -0.52 -19.35
C ARG A 8 -30.34 -0.77 -19.47
N GLU A 9 -29.72 -0.49 -20.61
CA GLU A 9 -28.29 -0.73 -20.83
C GLU A 9 -27.42 0.07 -19.85
N ASN A 10 -27.84 1.30 -19.54
CA ASN A 10 -27.12 2.15 -18.59
C ASN A 10 -27.23 1.61 -17.17
N ARG A 11 -28.38 1.05 -16.79
CA ARG A 11 -28.54 0.39 -15.48
C ARG A 11 -27.66 -0.85 -15.36
N ILE A 12 -27.61 -1.67 -16.39
CA ILE A 12 -26.74 -2.86 -16.44
C ILE A 12 -25.27 -2.43 -16.32
N THR A 13 -24.84 -1.47 -17.15
CA THR A 13 -23.47 -0.94 -17.10
C THR A 13 -23.10 -0.44 -15.71
N LEU A 14 -24.00 0.31 -15.06
CA LEU A 14 -23.78 0.83 -13.71
C LEU A 14 -23.73 -0.30 -12.65
N PHE A 15 -24.61 -1.30 -12.76
CA PHE A 15 -24.62 -2.45 -11.85
C PHE A 15 -23.30 -3.20 -11.88
N PHE A 16 -22.79 -3.54 -13.08
CA PHE A 16 -21.52 -4.23 -13.21
C PHE A 16 -20.31 -3.36 -12.83
N PHE A 17 -20.38 -2.04 -13.07
CA PHE A 17 -19.38 -1.11 -12.53
C PHE A 17 -19.30 -1.19 -11.00
N LEU A 18 -20.44 -1.12 -10.31
CA LEU A 18 -20.49 -1.16 -8.85
C LEU A 18 -19.95 -2.49 -8.31
N ILE A 19 -20.34 -3.64 -8.89
CA ILE A 19 -19.81 -4.95 -8.49
C ILE A 19 -18.30 -5.02 -8.69
N THR A 20 -17.81 -4.58 -9.86
CA THR A 20 -16.37 -4.59 -10.16
C THR A 20 -15.60 -3.76 -9.14
N MET A 21 -16.11 -2.58 -8.78
CA MET A 21 -15.46 -1.73 -7.77
C MET A 21 -15.48 -2.37 -6.39
N ILE A 22 -16.61 -2.97 -5.96
CA ILE A 22 -16.69 -3.67 -4.68
C ILE A 22 -15.62 -4.75 -4.57
N VAL A 23 -15.46 -5.59 -5.60
CA VAL A 23 -14.46 -6.66 -5.63
C VAL A 23 -13.04 -6.11 -5.70
N ALA A 24 -12.78 -5.12 -6.57
CA ALA A 24 -11.45 -4.56 -6.74
C ALA A 24 -10.95 -3.79 -5.50
N THR A 25 -11.85 -3.11 -4.80
CA THR A 25 -11.50 -2.28 -3.63
C THR A 25 -11.78 -2.96 -2.29
N SER A 26 -12.28 -4.20 -2.24
CA SER A 26 -12.53 -4.88 -0.96
C SER A 26 -11.30 -4.94 -0.06
N PRO A 27 -10.06 -5.12 -0.56
CA PRO A 27 -8.87 -5.10 0.30
C PRO A 27 -8.59 -3.73 0.94
N LEU A 28 -9.07 -2.64 0.33
CA LEU A 28 -8.87 -1.27 0.82
C LEU A 28 -9.83 -0.89 1.96
N VAL A 29 -10.81 -1.74 2.28
CA VAL A 29 -11.79 -1.49 3.37
C VAL A 29 -11.18 -1.71 4.75
N SER A 30 -10.05 -2.43 4.83
CA SER A 30 -9.29 -2.61 6.06
C SER A 30 -8.89 -1.26 6.68
N ARG A 31 -8.82 -1.22 8.01
CA ARG A 31 -8.26 -0.08 8.77
C ARG A 31 -6.78 0.14 8.42
N TYR A 32 -6.08 -0.97 8.18
CA TYR A 32 -4.64 -1.03 7.92
C TYR A 32 -4.35 -0.94 6.43
N CYS A 33 -3.15 -0.48 6.06
CA CYS A 33 -2.72 -0.44 4.68
C CYS A 33 -2.18 -1.77 4.20
N ILE A 34 -2.41 -2.06 2.92
CA ILE A 34 -1.85 -3.24 2.26
C ILE A 34 -0.33 -3.09 2.19
N ASN A 35 0.42 -4.01 2.77
CA ASN A 35 1.88 -3.99 2.80
C ASN A 35 2.48 -4.46 1.46
N GLY A 36 2.33 -3.64 0.42
CA GLY A 36 2.87 -3.94 -0.90
C GLY A 36 4.35 -3.57 -1.04
N HIS A 37 5.03 -4.21 -2.00
CA HIS A 37 6.50 -4.12 -2.16
C HIS A 37 7.04 -2.68 -2.22
N ASP A 38 6.38 -1.78 -2.95
CA ASP A 38 6.84 -0.39 -3.13
C ASP A 38 6.09 0.61 -2.22
N LEU A 39 5.25 0.12 -1.29
CA LEU A 39 4.28 0.98 -0.58
C LEU A 39 4.99 2.06 0.24
N GLU A 40 5.93 1.68 1.09
CA GLU A 40 6.61 2.60 2.00
C GLU A 40 7.30 3.74 1.24
N TYR A 41 7.92 3.43 0.11
CA TYR A 41 8.50 4.44 -0.75
C TYR A 41 7.45 5.43 -1.27
N HIS A 42 6.28 4.94 -1.68
CA HIS A 42 5.18 5.80 -2.17
C HIS A 42 4.51 6.61 -1.05
N LEU A 43 4.36 6.06 0.15
CA LEU A 43 3.87 6.79 1.32
C LEU A 43 4.86 7.92 1.71
N LEU A 44 6.16 7.64 1.71
CA LEU A 44 7.21 8.64 1.95
C LEU A 44 7.19 9.76 0.90
N ARG A 45 6.95 9.43 -0.37
CA ARG A 45 6.76 10.44 -1.43
C ARG A 45 5.54 11.32 -1.15
N ILE A 46 4.40 10.73 -0.78
CA ILE A 46 3.17 11.47 -0.44
C ILE A 46 3.44 12.42 0.73
N GLU A 47 4.12 11.93 1.77
CA GLU A 47 4.45 12.72 2.95
C GLU A 47 5.43 13.86 2.63
N SER A 48 6.42 13.62 1.78
CA SER A 48 7.33 14.67 1.30
C SER A 48 6.62 15.72 0.44
N LEU A 49 5.65 15.31 -0.39
CA LEU A 49 4.83 16.23 -1.19
C LEU A 49 3.93 17.09 -0.28
N LYS A 50 3.34 16.50 0.76
CA LYS A 50 2.58 17.22 1.80
C LYS A 50 3.44 18.30 2.44
N GLU A 51 4.65 17.98 2.89
CA GLU A 51 5.58 18.95 3.46
C GLU A 51 5.94 20.05 2.45
N GLY A 52 6.19 19.71 1.18
CA GLY A 52 6.39 20.67 0.10
C GLY A 52 5.24 21.67 -0.05
N ILE A 53 3.99 21.20 0.02
CA ILE A 53 2.80 22.05 -0.05
C ILE A 53 2.72 22.98 1.16
N ARG A 54 2.97 22.48 2.38
CA ARG A 54 2.93 23.27 3.64
C ARG A 54 3.95 24.41 3.64
N ILE A 55 5.08 24.24 2.97
CA ILE A 55 6.13 25.26 2.88
C ILE A 55 6.01 26.16 1.64
N TRP A 56 4.85 26.15 0.97
CA TRP A 56 4.56 26.90 -0.26
C TRP A 56 5.50 26.56 -1.43
N ARG A 57 6.00 25.32 -1.48
CA ARG A 57 6.78 24.77 -2.59
C ARG A 57 6.14 23.47 -3.11
N PRO A 58 4.93 23.51 -3.69
CA PRO A 58 4.19 22.31 -4.10
C PRO A 58 4.82 21.53 -5.28
N PHE A 59 5.88 22.06 -5.91
CA PHE A 59 6.57 21.46 -7.05
C PHE A 59 8.05 21.25 -6.76
N MET A 60 8.38 20.75 -5.56
CA MET A 60 9.77 20.36 -5.24
C MET A 60 10.24 19.27 -6.20
N LYS A 61 11.49 19.40 -6.66
CA LYS A 61 12.15 18.38 -7.49
C LYS A 61 12.99 17.42 -6.66
N VAL A 62 13.56 17.92 -5.56
CA VAL A 62 14.23 17.11 -4.54
C VAL A 62 13.34 17.04 -3.31
N ASN A 63 12.96 15.83 -2.92
CA ASN A 63 12.10 15.53 -1.80
C ASN A 63 12.93 15.57 -0.51
N THR A 64 12.77 16.63 0.28
CA THR A 64 13.66 16.94 1.40
C THR A 64 13.41 16.12 2.66
N LEU A 65 12.45 15.19 2.66
CA LEU A 65 12.16 14.31 3.82
C LEU A 65 13.04 13.06 3.81
N PHE A 66 13.47 12.62 2.63
CA PHE A 66 14.25 11.40 2.45
C PHE A 66 15.62 11.47 3.13
N TYR A 67 16.12 10.32 3.59
CA TYR A 67 17.43 10.15 4.22
C TYR A 67 17.69 11.14 5.36
N GLY A 68 16.80 11.19 6.35
CA GLY A 68 16.91 12.06 7.52
C GLY A 68 16.87 13.56 7.20
N GLY A 69 16.54 13.92 5.96
CA GLY A 69 16.53 15.28 5.45
C GLY A 69 17.65 15.63 4.47
N ALA A 70 18.52 14.68 4.11
CA ALA A 70 19.52 14.86 3.05
C ALA A 70 18.89 15.01 1.66
N GLY A 71 17.68 14.46 1.49
CA GLY A 71 16.84 14.65 0.31
C GLY A 71 17.13 13.70 -0.85
N TYR A 72 16.10 13.36 -1.61
CA TYR A 72 16.16 12.41 -2.73
C TYR A 72 15.35 12.94 -3.93
N ALA A 73 15.86 12.80 -5.15
CA ALA A 73 15.26 13.44 -6.34
C ALA A 73 14.11 12.63 -6.97
N SER A 74 13.28 11.96 -6.16
CA SER A 74 12.16 11.14 -6.65
C SER A 74 11.21 11.93 -7.56
N SER A 75 10.77 13.12 -7.14
CA SER A 75 9.89 14.03 -7.90
C SER A 75 10.52 14.63 -9.18
N LEU A 76 11.82 14.47 -9.36
CA LEU A 76 12.51 14.86 -10.58
C LEU A 76 12.39 13.77 -11.65
N PHE A 77 12.66 12.51 -11.25
CA PHE A 77 12.69 11.35 -12.14
C PHE A 77 11.34 10.66 -12.31
N TYR A 78 10.45 10.75 -11.32
CA TYR A 78 9.05 10.33 -11.41
C TYR A 78 8.12 11.53 -11.35
N SER A 79 7.10 11.53 -12.19
CA SER A 79 6.08 12.56 -12.15
C SER A 79 5.08 12.31 -11.01
N ASP A 80 4.76 13.36 -10.25
CA ASP A 80 3.84 13.28 -9.11
C ASP A 80 2.40 13.69 -9.44
N ILE A 81 2.01 13.75 -10.73
CA ILE A 81 0.71 14.35 -11.11
C ILE A 81 -0.46 13.76 -10.33
N LEU A 82 -0.57 12.42 -10.25
CA LEU A 82 -1.65 11.78 -9.49
C LEU A 82 -1.33 11.64 -8.01
N LEU A 83 -0.05 11.50 -7.62
CA LEU A 83 0.36 11.46 -6.20
C LEU A 83 0.14 12.79 -5.45
N ARG A 84 -0.07 13.89 -6.17
CA ARG A 84 -0.52 15.15 -5.55
C ARG A 84 -1.92 15.04 -4.96
N VAL A 85 -2.78 14.15 -5.46
CA VAL A 85 -4.12 13.94 -4.90
C VAL A 85 -4.05 13.44 -3.45
N PRO A 86 -3.40 12.30 -3.14
CA PRO A 86 -3.23 11.87 -1.76
C PRO A 86 -2.42 12.85 -0.91
N ALA A 87 -1.44 13.56 -1.48
CA ALA A 87 -0.70 14.60 -0.75
C ALA A 87 -1.61 15.78 -0.31
N LEU A 88 -2.57 16.18 -1.14
CA LEU A 88 -3.56 17.19 -0.77
C LEU A 88 -4.52 16.69 0.32
N LEU A 89 -4.93 15.42 0.24
CA LEU A 89 -5.72 14.78 1.31
C LEU A 89 -4.96 14.78 2.64
N ARG A 90 -3.64 14.55 2.61
CA ARG A 90 -2.78 14.69 3.78
C ARG A 90 -2.70 16.10 4.33
N VAL A 91 -2.63 17.11 3.47
CA VAL A 91 -2.73 18.51 3.91
C VAL A 91 -4.09 18.80 4.55
N CYS A 92 -5.16 18.12 4.10
CA CYS A 92 -6.49 18.14 4.72
C CYS A 92 -6.62 17.25 5.97
N HIS A 93 -5.50 16.79 6.56
CA HIS A 93 -5.44 16.05 7.83
C HIS A 93 -6.08 14.65 7.79
N LEU A 94 -6.24 14.04 6.61
CA LEU A 94 -6.54 12.61 6.54
C LEU A 94 -5.29 11.80 6.89
N SER A 95 -5.46 10.60 7.44
CA SER A 95 -4.31 9.76 7.75
C SER A 95 -3.55 9.33 6.49
N ILE A 96 -2.27 8.96 6.62
CA ILE A 96 -1.44 8.50 5.50
C ILE A 96 -2.05 7.30 4.80
N GLY A 97 -2.52 6.32 5.57
CA GLY A 97 -3.15 5.14 5.01
C GLY A 97 -4.46 5.43 4.28
N LYS A 98 -5.36 6.22 4.88
CA LYS A 98 -6.63 6.61 4.22
C LYS A 98 -6.41 7.39 2.93
N SER A 99 -5.40 8.28 2.93
CA SER A 99 -5.05 9.06 1.74
C SER A 99 -4.59 8.14 0.60
N PHE A 100 -3.78 7.12 0.91
CA PHE A 100 -3.35 6.13 -0.07
C PHE A 100 -4.50 5.23 -0.55
N HIS A 101 -5.38 4.75 0.34
CA HIS A 101 -6.55 3.95 -0.06
C HIS A 101 -7.46 4.70 -1.02
N ILE A 102 -7.74 5.99 -0.76
CA ILE A 102 -8.54 6.84 -1.65
C ILE A 102 -7.84 7.00 -3.00
N TYR A 103 -6.51 7.16 -3.01
CA TYR A 103 -5.73 7.21 -4.25
C TYR A 103 -5.85 5.90 -5.04
N THR A 104 -5.64 4.74 -4.42
CA THR A 104 -5.73 3.43 -5.09
C THR A 104 -7.14 3.19 -5.63
N ALA A 105 -8.18 3.47 -4.85
CA ALA A 105 -9.58 3.39 -5.29
C ALA A 105 -9.87 4.34 -6.48
N MET A 106 -9.33 5.56 -6.44
CA MET A 106 -9.44 6.51 -7.56
C MET A 106 -8.79 5.95 -8.83
N VAL A 107 -7.61 5.35 -8.73
CA VAL A 107 -6.91 4.76 -9.88
C VAL A 107 -7.70 3.58 -10.46
N PHE A 108 -8.27 2.70 -9.63
CA PHE A 108 -9.18 1.63 -10.09
C PHE A 108 -10.35 2.19 -10.91
N VAL A 109 -11.02 3.21 -10.39
CA VAL A 109 -12.15 3.87 -11.07
C VAL A 109 -11.70 4.49 -12.40
N LEU A 110 -10.57 5.21 -12.41
CA LEU A 110 -10.07 5.86 -13.61
C LEU A 110 -9.63 4.86 -14.69
N THR A 111 -9.00 3.75 -14.31
CA THR A 111 -8.66 2.66 -15.22
C THR A 111 -9.92 2.04 -15.84
N TYR A 112 -10.91 1.70 -15.02
CA TYR A 112 -12.19 1.15 -15.49
C TYR A 112 -12.86 2.10 -16.50
N LEU A 113 -12.99 3.38 -16.15
CA LEU A 113 -13.64 4.38 -17.00
C LEU A 113 -12.86 4.63 -18.30
N SER A 114 -11.52 4.59 -18.24
CA SER A 114 -10.65 4.75 -19.41
C SER A 114 -10.88 3.66 -20.44
N VAL A 115 -10.76 2.39 -20.03
CA VAL A 115 -10.93 1.26 -20.94
C VAL A 115 -12.38 1.15 -21.42
N PHE A 116 -13.37 1.40 -20.54
CA PHE A 116 -14.78 1.47 -20.92
C PHE A 116 -15.00 2.51 -22.02
N TYR A 117 -14.50 3.74 -21.83
CA TYR A 117 -14.64 4.80 -22.83
C TYR A 117 -14.01 4.41 -24.17
N CYS A 118 -12.75 3.93 -24.15
CA CYS A 118 -11.99 3.59 -25.34
C CYS A 118 -12.66 2.46 -26.14
N VAL A 119 -13.02 1.36 -25.47
CA VAL A 119 -13.68 0.22 -26.14
C VAL A 119 -15.09 0.58 -26.58
N TRP A 120 -15.83 1.41 -25.83
CA TRP A 120 -17.15 1.88 -26.28
C TRP A 120 -17.03 2.69 -27.58
N LYS A 121 -16.01 3.54 -27.72
CA LYS A 121 -15.81 4.32 -28.94
C LYS A 121 -15.30 3.48 -30.11
N MET A 122 -14.46 2.48 -29.86
CA MET A 122 -13.97 1.58 -30.92
C MET A 122 -15.03 0.60 -31.43
N SER A 123 -15.77 -0.02 -30.52
CA SER A 123 -16.73 -1.09 -30.82
C SER A 123 -18.17 -0.62 -31.01
N LEU A 124 -18.46 0.63 -30.61
CA LEU A 124 -19.80 1.20 -30.53
C LEU A 124 -20.77 0.39 -29.64
N SER A 125 -20.25 -0.47 -28.75
CA SER A 125 -21.02 -1.32 -27.86
C SER A 125 -20.68 -1.06 -26.40
N LYS A 126 -21.71 -0.76 -25.59
CA LYS A 126 -21.53 -0.65 -24.14
C LYS A 126 -21.25 -2.00 -23.49
N PHE A 127 -21.80 -3.10 -24.04
CA PHE A 127 -21.51 -4.44 -23.55
C PHE A 127 -20.01 -4.77 -23.68
N ALA A 128 -19.43 -4.61 -24.88
CA ALA A 128 -18.00 -4.83 -25.06
C ALA A 128 -17.17 -3.90 -24.16
N ALA A 129 -17.59 -2.66 -23.98
CA ALA A 129 -16.93 -1.72 -23.07
C ALA A 129 -16.96 -2.18 -21.61
N THR A 130 -18.10 -2.65 -21.11
CA THR A 130 -18.24 -3.18 -19.75
C THR A 130 -17.41 -4.44 -19.55
N VAL A 131 -17.43 -5.38 -20.52
CA VAL A 131 -16.61 -6.59 -20.47
C VAL A 131 -15.13 -6.25 -20.41
N ALA A 132 -14.64 -5.37 -21.29
CA ALA A 132 -13.23 -4.97 -21.28
C ALA A 132 -12.81 -4.32 -19.96
N ALA A 133 -13.71 -3.53 -19.36
CA ALA A 133 -13.46 -2.89 -18.08
C ALA A 133 -13.42 -3.87 -16.91
N ILE A 134 -14.32 -4.87 -16.88
CA ILE A 134 -14.26 -5.96 -15.90
C ILE A 134 -12.96 -6.75 -16.06
N LEU A 135 -12.66 -7.18 -17.29
CA LEU A 135 -11.48 -8.01 -17.59
C LEU A 135 -10.18 -7.31 -17.20
N LEU A 136 -10.01 -6.03 -17.53
CA LEU A 136 -8.79 -5.30 -17.21
C LEU A 136 -8.68 -4.98 -15.71
N THR A 137 -9.78 -4.56 -15.08
CA THR A 137 -9.74 -4.16 -13.67
C THR A 137 -9.45 -5.34 -12.75
N LEU A 138 -9.96 -6.53 -13.08
CA LEU A 138 -9.84 -7.74 -12.26
C LEU A 138 -8.84 -8.76 -12.82
N CYS A 139 -8.04 -8.43 -13.84
CA CYS A 139 -7.00 -9.36 -14.28
C CYS A 139 -5.87 -9.46 -13.23
N PRO A 140 -5.24 -10.64 -13.08
CA PRO A 140 -4.17 -10.86 -12.09
C PRO A 140 -3.09 -9.78 -12.12
N TYR A 141 -2.49 -9.50 -13.28
CA TYR A 141 -1.42 -8.51 -13.37
C TYR A 141 -1.83 -7.09 -12.91
N HIS A 142 -3.08 -6.68 -13.15
CA HIS A 142 -3.56 -5.37 -12.67
C HIS A 142 -3.78 -5.37 -11.15
N MET A 143 -4.29 -6.48 -10.60
CA MET A 143 -4.45 -6.65 -9.16
C MET A 143 -3.08 -6.71 -8.46
N ASP A 144 -2.10 -7.41 -9.04
CA ASP A 144 -0.71 -7.46 -8.61
C ASP A 144 -0.10 -6.06 -8.51
N ASP A 145 -0.16 -5.28 -9.60
CA ASP A 145 0.42 -3.94 -9.62
C ASP A 145 -0.25 -2.99 -8.61
N MET A 146 -1.57 -3.11 -8.41
CA MET A 146 -2.35 -2.25 -7.51
C MET A 146 -2.18 -2.60 -6.04
N LEU A 147 -2.16 -3.89 -5.70
CA LEU A 147 -2.30 -4.36 -4.31
C LEU A 147 -1.04 -5.03 -3.78
N VAL A 148 -0.37 -5.87 -4.59
CA VAL A 148 0.83 -6.62 -4.14
C VAL A 148 2.08 -5.78 -4.29
N ARG A 149 2.30 -5.19 -5.48
CA ARG A 149 3.50 -4.38 -5.75
C ARG A 149 3.34 -2.93 -5.31
N THR A 150 2.12 -2.41 -5.37
CA THR A 150 1.76 -0.99 -5.17
C THR A 150 2.58 -0.01 -6.04
N ALA A 151 3.02 -0.45 -7.22
CA ALA A 151 3.88 0.31 -8.13
C ALA A 151 3.12 1.49 -8.77
N CYS A 152 3.17 2.68 -8.14
CA CYS A 152 2.30 3.82 -8.49
C CYS A 152 2.47 4.32 -9.94
N GLY A 153 3.67 4.15 -10.53
CA GLY A 153 3.93 4.52 -11.92
C GLY A 153 3.20 3.61 -12.92
N GLU A 154 3.35 2.29 -12.74
CA GLU A 154 2.71 1.27 -13.59
C GLU A 154 1.18 1.30 -13.45
N THR A 155 0.67 1.36 -12.22
CA THR A 155 -0.76 1.47 -11.92
C THR A 155 -1.41 2.68 -12.60
N THR A 156 -0.73 3.84 -12.59
CA THR A 156 -1.20 5.03 -13.30
C THR A 156 -1.18 4.86 -14.82
N ALA A 157 -0.24 4.07 -15.36
CA ALA A 157 -0.14 3.84 -16.80
C ALA A 157 -1.36 3.08 -17.37
N PHE A 158 -2.03 2.24 -16.58
CA PHE A 158 -3.28 1.58 -16.98
C PHE A 158 -4.42 2.56 -17.30
N ILE A 159 -4.40 3.77 -16.75
CA ILE A 159 -5.37 4.82 -17.10
C ILE A 159 -5.13 5.29 -18.53
N PHE A 160 -3.87 5.46 -18.94
CA PHE A 160 -3.53 6.13 -20.20
C PHE A 160 -3.27 5.17 -21.36
N LEU A 161 -2.86 3.94 -21.09
CA LEU A 161 -2.58 2.95 -22.14
C LEU A 161 -3.80 2.67 -23.04
N PRO A 162 -5.04 2.48 -22.53
CA PRO A 162 -6.22 2.30 -23.38
C PRO A 162 -6.44 3.48 -24.34
N PHE A 163 -6.17 4.72 -23.90
CA PHE A 163 -6.24 5.90 -24.76
C PHE A 163 -5.14 5.91 -25.82
N ALA A 164 -3.93 5.46 -25.52
CA ALA A 164 -2.86 5.33 -26.51
C ALA A 164 -3.22 4.30 -27.59
N ILE A 165 -3.75 3.13 -27.19
CA ILE A 165 -4.23 2.09 -28.11
C ILE A 165 -5.42 2.58 -28.94
N TYR A 166 -6.40 3.26 -28.33
CA TYR A 166 -7.50 3.88 -29.08
C TYR A 166 -7.00 5.00 -30.01
N GLY A 167 -5.96 5.74 -29.62
CA GLY A 167 -5.30 6.73 -30.46
C GLY A 167 -4.70 6.09 -31.72
N ILE A 168 -4.04 4.94 -31.59
CA ILE A 168 -3.53 4.16 -32.74
C ILE A 168 -4.70 3.71 -33.62
N PHE A 169 -5.80 3.21 -33.04
CA PHE A 169 -7.00 2.87 -33.82
C PHE A 169 -7.57 4.08 -34.57
N ASN A 170 -7.68 5.24 -33.91
CA ASN A 170 -8.19 6.48 -34.49
C ASN A 170 -7.32 6.98 -35.67
N ILE A 171 -6.01 6.75 -35.61
CA ILE A 171 -5.09 7.01 -36.73
C ILE A 171 -5.37 6.07 -37.91
N LEU A 172 -5.48 4.77 -37.63
CA LEU A 172 -5.52 3.75 -38.69
C LEU A 172 -6.89 3.59 -39.37
N TYR A 173 -7.98 3.88 -38.64
CA TYR A 173 -9.35 3.58 -39.08
C TYR A 173 -10.30 4.79 -39.08
N GLU A 174 -9.98 5.88 -38.37
CA GLU A 174 -10.87 7.05 -38.22
C GLU A 174 -10.21 8.37 -38.68
N GLU A 175 -9.15 8.30 -39.50
CA GLU A 175 -8.47 9.46 -40.13
C GLU A 175 -8.09 10.60 -39.16
N MET A 176 -7.80 10.26 -37.90
CA MET A 176 -7.53 11.24 -36.84
C MET A 176 -8.69 12.23 -36.61
N ASP A 177 -9.95 11.75 -36.57
CA ASP A 177 -11.13 12.50 -36.10
C ASP A 177 -10.90 13.11 -34.70
N LYS A 178 -10.32 12.31 -33.79
CA LYS A 178 -10.15 12.64 -32.37
C LYS A 178 -8.66 12.68 -32.01
N PRO A 179 -7.89 13.65 -32.54
CA PRO A 179 -6.44 13.71 -32.34
C PRO A 179 -6.03 13.83 -30.86
N TRP A 180 -6.92 14.38 -30.02
CA TRP A 180 -6.66 14.53 -28.59
C TRP A 180 -6.52 13.18 -27.85
N VAL A 181 -7.14 12.10 -28.33
CA VAL A 181 -7.06 10.76 -27.70
C VAL A 181 -5.62 10.26 -27.74
N PHE A 182 -4.99 10.35 -28.92
CA PHE A 182 -3.59 9.98 -29.11
C PHE A 182 -2.66 10.85 -28.24
N GLY A 183 -2.83 12.18 -28.28
CA GLY A 183 -2.01 13.09 -27.48
C GLY A 183 -2.17 12.88 -25.98
N PHE A 184 -3.40 12.65 -25.50
CA PHE A 184 -3.70 12.40 -24.09
C PHE A 184 -3.12 11.07 -23.61
N GLY A 185 -3.26 9.99 -24.39
CA GLY A 185 -2.69 8.69 -24.07
C GLY A 185 -1.16 8.74 -23.93
N PHE A 186 -0.46 9.28 -24.94
CA PHE A 186 1.01 9.35 -24.89
C PHE A 186 1.55 10.37 -23.89
N ALA A 187 0.91 11.55 -23.73
CA ALA A 187 1.31 12.50 -22.69
C ALA A 187 1.14 11.89 -21.28
N GLY A 188 0.05 11.17 -21.06
CA GLY A 188 -0.19 10.44 -19.82
C GLY A 188 0.85 9.34 -19.57
N LEU A 189 1.19 8.54 -20.58
CA LEU A 189 2.23 7.52 -20.46
C LEU A 189 3.62 8.10 -20.16
N ILE A 190 4.00 9.22 -20.77
CA ILE A 190 5.25 9.94 -20.46
C ILE A 190 5.29 10.36 -18.99
N LEU A 191 4.15 10.79 -18.44
CA LEU A 191 4.03 11.30 -17.07
C LEU A 191 3.78 10.19 -16.03
N ALA A 192 3.42 8.98 -16.46
CA ALA A 192 3.10 7.85 -15.61
C ALA A 192 4.26 6.86 -15.52
N HIS A 193 4.63 6.29 -16.68
CA HIS A 193 5.63 5.23 -16.75
C HIS A 193 6.36 5.25 -18.12
N PRO A 194 7.56 5.86 -18.20
CA PRO A 194 8.31 6.00 -19.44
C PRO A 194 8.62 4.67 -20.13
N ALA A 195 8.89 3.58 -19.40
CA ALA A 195 9.15 2.27 -20.00
C ALA A 195 7.92 1.75 -20.77
N THR A 196 6.72 1.85 -20.19
CA THR A 196 5.46 1.49 -20.89
C THR A 196 5.23 2.40 -22.10
N CYS A 197 5.60 3.69 -22.01
CA CYS A 197 5.53 4.60 -23.14
C CYS A 197 6.39 4.12 -24.32
N VAL A 198 7.65 3.75 -24.08
CA VAL A 198 8.57 3.26 -25.12
C VAL A 198 8.01 2.00 -25.80
N LEU A 199 7.57 1.02 -25.01
CA LEU A 199 6.97 -0.21 -25.57
C LEU A 199 5.70 0.08 -26.38
N THR A 200 4.88 1.04 -25.96
CA THR A 200 3.68 1.46 -26.70
C THR A 200 4.01 2.19 -28.00
N VAL A 201 5.10 2.97 -28.02
CA VAL A 201 5.63 3.56 -29.27
C VAL A 201 6.03 2.45 -30.25
N CYS A 202 6.64 1.36 -29.80
CA CYS A 202 6.97 0.21 -30.66
C CYS A 202 5.71 -0.38 -31.33
N ILE A 203 4.60 -0.50 -30.59
CA ILE A 203 3.30 -0.92 -31.16
C ILE A 203 2.84 0.07 -32.24
N GLY A 204 2.90 1.37 -31.95
CA GLY A 204 2.53 2.44 -32.88
C GLY A 204 3.37 2.42 -34.16
N LEU A 205 4.68 2.21 -34.04
CA LEU A 205 5.60 2.06 -35.18
C LEU A 205 5.28 0.82 -36.01
N ALA A 206 5.03 -0.33 -35.37
CA ALA A 206 4.61 -1.53 -36.08
C ALA A 206 3.28 -1.33 -36.84
N ALA A 207 2.30 -0.66 -36.20
CA ALA A 207 1.04 -0.27 -36.83
C ALA A 207 1.26 0.62 -38.07
N PHE A 208 2.13 1.62 -37.93
CA PHE A 208 2.50 2.54 -38.99
C PHE A 208 3.11 1.79 -40.19
N LEU A 209 4.05 0.87 -39.94
CA LEU A 209 4.70 0.07 -40.99
C LEU A 209 3.70 -0.84 -41.72
N ILE A 210 2.82 -1.52 -41.00
CA ILE A 210 1.77 -2.39 -41.60
C ILE A 210 0.85 -1.59 -42.52
N LYS A 211 0.55 -0.34 -42.17
CA LYS A 211 -0.37 0.53 -42.91
C LYS A 211 0.33 1.65 -43.68
N ILE A 212 1.62 1.53 -43.98
CA ILE A 212 2.42 2.59 -44.61
C ILE A 212 1.80 3.14 -45.91
N LYS A 213 1.16 2.28 -46.71
CA LYS A 213 0.46 2.68 -47.94
C LYS A 213 -0.69 3.66 -47.71
N VAL A 214 -1.34 3.62 -46.54
CA VAL A 214 -2.40 4.57 -46.17
C VAL A 214 -1.79 5.95 -45.92
N PHE A 215 -0.69 6.02 -45.16
CA PHE A 215 -0.02 7.28 -44.84
C PHE A 215 0.61 7.95 -46.08
N ILE A 216 1.11 7.16 -47.03
CA ILE A 216 1.62 7.68 -48.31
C ILE A 216 0.49 8.31 -49.14
N LYS A 217 -0.71 7.69 -49.13
CA LYS A 217 -1.88 8.25 -49.84
C LYS A 217 -2.44 9.50 -49.14
N GLU A 218 -2.38 9.54 -47.82
CA GLU A 218 -2.94 10.62 -47.01
C GLU A 218 -1.90 11.26 -46.07
N PRO A 219 -0.98 12.08 -46.61
CA PRO A 219 0.09 12.70 -45.83
C PRO A 219 -0.43 13.63 -44.72
N ARG A 220 -1.69 14.07 -44.82
CA ARG A 220 -2.36 14.89 -43.80
C ARG A 220 -2.51 14.15 -42.47
N ILE A 221 -2.75 12.84 -42.49
CA ILE A 221 -2.89 12.03 -41.27
C ILE A 221 -1.53 11.98 -40.55
N PHE A 222 -0.46 11.74 -41.30
CA PHE A 222 0.91 11.74 -40.78
C PHE A 222 1.28 13.11 -40.18
N ALA A 223 1.01 14.20 -40.89
CA ALA A 223 1.26 15.55 -40.39
C ALA A 223 0.50 15.84 -39.09
N LYS A 224 -0.79 15.47 -39.00
CA LYS A 224 -1.57 15.60 -37.76
C LYS A 224 -0.92 14.81 -36.62
N MET A 225 -0.51 13.56 -36.86
CA MET A 225 0.16 12.72 -35.86
C MET A 225 1.44 13.37 -35.35
N CYS A 226 2.29 13.90 -36.24
CA CYS A 226 3.52 14.62 -35.86
C CYS A 226 3.21 15.87 -35.01
N VAL A 227 2.20 16.65 -35.39
CA VAL A 227 1.77 17.84 -34.62
C VAL A 227 1.30 17.45 -33.22
N VAL A 228 0.43 16.44 -33.10
CA VAL A 228 -0.08 15.99 -31.80
C VAL A 228 1.03 15.41 -30.93
N SER A 229 1.95 14.63 -31.51
CA SER A 229 3.11 14.07 -30.80
C SER A 229 4.01 15.20 -30.27
N THR A 230 4.27 16.21 -31.10
CA THR A 230 5.06 17.39 -30.71
C THR A 230 4.38 18.17 -29.58
N LEU A 231 3.06 18.37 -29.66
CA LEU A 231 2.29 19.02 -28.60
C LEU A 231 2.34 18.22 -27.29
N ALA A 232 2.21 16.90 -27.34
CA ALA A 232 2.32 16.03 -26.16
C ALA A 232 3.70 16.15 -25.50
N LEU A 233 4.78 16.16 -26.29
CA LEU A 233 6.14 16.35 -25.79
C LEU A 233 6.35 17.75 -25.16
N LEU A 234 5.79 18.80 -25.76
CA LEU A 234 5.93 20.17 -25.26
C LEU A 234 5.13 20.40 -23.97
N VAL A 235 3.91 19.86 -23.88
CA VAL A 235 3.08 19.94 -22.66
C VAL A 235 3.71 19.16 -21.50
N THR A 236 4.48 18.12 -21.78
CA THR A 236 5.15 17.30 -20.76
C THR A 236 6.62 17.70 -20.52
N ALA A 237 7.13 18.73 -21.20
CA ALA A 237 8.51 19.18 -21.12
C ALA A 237 8.99 19.49 -19.70
N PHE A 238 8.11 20.02 -18.83
CA PHE A 238 8.42 20.29 -17.42
C PHE A 238 8.87 19.06 -16.61
N HIS A 239 8.62 17.85 -17.11
CA HIS A 239 9.03 16.60 -16.49
C HIS A 239 10.30 16.02 -17.12
N TRP A 240 10.29 15.75 -18.43
CA TRP A 240 11.40 15.04 -19.06
C TRP A 240 12.62 15.93 -19.35
N VAL A 241 12.47 17.24 -19.56
CA VAL A 241 13.62 18.13 -19.78
C VAL A 241 14.52 18.22 -18.53
N PRO A 242 13.99 18.46 -17.32
CA PRO A 242 14.78 18.37 -16.08
C PRO A 242 15.45 17.01 -15.87
N MET A 243 14.76 15.93 -16.21
CA MET A 243 15.28 14.58 -16.09
C MET A 243 16.51 14.39 -17.00
N LEU A 244 16.42 14.78 -18.28
CA LEU A 244 17.56 14.74 -19.19
C LEU A 244 18.71 15.67 -18.75
N GLU A 245 18.39 16.82 -18.13
CA GLU A 245 19.41 17.69 -17.55
C GLU A 245 20.23 16.98 -16.47
N GLN A 246 19.58 16.23 -15.59
CA GLN A 246 20.28 15.46 -14.56
C GLN A 246 21.18 14.39 -15.17
N PHE A 247 20.64 13.57 -16.10
CA PHE A 247 21.42 12.55 -16.79
C PHE A 247 22.61 13.11 -17.59
N SER A 248 22.51 14.35 -18.08
CA SER A 248 23.64 15.02 -18.74
C SER A 248 24.73 15.50 -17.77
N SER A 249 24.39 15.61 -16.49
CA SER A 249 25.27 16.20 -15.47
C SER A 249 25.92 15.20 -14.53
N ALA A 250 25.29 14.06 -14.29
CA ALA A 250 25.77 13.03 -13.37
C ALA A 250 25.34 11.63 -13.83
N GLN A 251 26.06 10.62 -13.35
CA GLN A 251 25.65 9.23 -13.47
C GLN A 251 24.86 8.83 -12.21
N PHE A 252 23.81 8.04 -12.40
CA PHE A 252 22.92 7.56 -11.33
C PHE A 252 22.89 6.02 -11.34
N TYR A 253 22.55 5.41 -10.20
CA TYR A 253 22.53 3.95 -10.06
C TYR A 253 21.63 3.24 -11.08
N VAL A 254 20.54 3.87 -11.54
CA VAL A 254 19.68 3.35 -12.63
C VAL A 254 20.45 3.08 -13.95
N SER A 255 21.60 3.71 -14.14
CA SER A 255 22.45 3.54 -15.33
C SER A 255 23.18 2.19 -15.32
N ASN A 256 23.26 1.56 -14.15
CA ASN A 256 23.79 0.21 -13.96
C ASN A 256 22.61 -0.76 -13.82
N ASN A 257 22.63 -1.85 -14.58
CA ASN A 257 21.63 -2.90 -14.42
C ASN A 257 21.91 -3.62 -13.09
N TRP A 258 21.06 -3.38 -12.09
CA TRP A 258 21.11 -4.08 -10.81
C TRP A 258 20.28 -5.37 -10.83
N THR A 259 19.44 -5.56 -11.86
CA THR A 259 18.69 -6.79 -12.12
C THR A 259 19.21 -7.51 -13.35
N ASP A 260 19.24 -8.84 -13.31
CA ASP A 260 19.42 -9.65 -14.50
C ASP A 260 18.06 -9.98 -15.13
N LEU A 261 17.90 -9.65 -16.42
CA LEU A 261 16.65 -9.85 -17.14
C LEU A 261 16.33 -11.33 -17.38
N LEU A 262 17.33 -12.20 -17.46
CA LEU A 262 17.12 -13.64 -17.60
C LEU A 262 16.63 -14.23 -16.27
N ASP A 263 17.29 -13.89 -15.17
CA ASP A 263 16.91 -14.37 -13.83
C ASP A 263 15.54 -13.83 -13.40
N SER A 264 15.19 -12.64 -13.87
CA SER A 264 13.87 -12.02 -13.65
C SER A 264 12.83 -12.42 -14.71
N SER A 265 13.14 -13.34 -15.63
CA SER A 265 12.17 -13.76 -16.65
C SER A 265 11.16 -14.77 -16.09
N VAL A 266 9.94 -14.77 -16.65
CA VAL A 266 8.84 -15.60 -16.13
C VAL A 266 8.82 -16.96 -16.84
N GLY A 267 8.50 -18.04 -16.10
CA GLY A 267 8.29 -19.34 -16.72
C GLY A 267 7.12 -19.33 -17.71
N PHE A 268 7.24 -19.99 -18.86
CA PHE A 268 6.18 -19.96 -19.88
C PHE A 268 4.79 -20.39 -19.36
N SER A 269 4.72 -21.41 -18.51
CA SER A 269 3.46 -21.86 -17.88
C SER A 269 2.89 -20.85 -16.88
N GLN A 270 3.75 -20.06 -16.24
CA GLN A 270 3.36 -19.06 -15.24
C GLN A 270 2.66 -17.85 -15.87
N ILE A 271 2.83 -17.59 -17.18
CA ILE A 271 2.12 -16.50 -17.89
C ILE A 271 0.60 -16.61 -17.69
N ALA A 272 0.06 -17.83 -17.70
CA ALA A 272 -1.37 -18.10 -17.58
C ALA A 272 -1.79 -18.62 -16.19
N SER A 273 -0.90 -18.62 -15.19
CA SER A 273 -1.23 -19.07 -13.84
C SER A 273 -2.02 -18.01 -13.05
N THR A 274 -2.22 -18.28 -11.76
CA THR A 274 -2.79 -17.38 -10.74
C THR A 274 -1.74 -16.80 -9.81
N THR A 275 -0.46 -17.16 -9.97
CA THR A 275 0.64 -16.75 -9.08
C THR A 275 1.39 -15.55 -9.64
N PHE A 276 1.72 -14.56 -8.82
CA PHE A 276 2.50 -13.41 -9.23
C PHE A 276 3.89 -13.82 -9.81
N PRO A 277 4.40 -13.16 -10.88
CA PRO A 277 3.68 -12.32 -11.85
C PRO A 277 3.01 -13.15 -12.96
N CYS A 278 1.73 -12.86 -13.27
CA CYS A 278 1.00 -13.55 -14.35
C CYS A 278 -0.05 -12.66 -15.04
N VAL A 279 -0.48 -13.06 -16.24
CA VAL A 279 -1.57 -12.40 -17.00
C VAL A 279 -2.92 -13.06 -16.71
N GLY A 280 -2.91 -14.35 -16.34
CA GLY A 280 -4.10 -15.18 -16.10
C GLY A 280 -4.65 -15.83 -17.36
N PHE A 281 -5.14 -17.08 -17.23
CA PHE A 281 -5.62 -17.87 -18.37
C PHE A 281 -6.88 -17.33 -19.05
N VAL A 282 -7.73 -16.56 -18.34
CA VAL A 282 -9.03 -16.08 -18.85
C VAL A 282 -8.87 -15.21 -20.10
N LEU A 283 -7.87 -14.33 -20.12
CA LEU A 283 -7.59 -13.48 -21.27
C LEU A 283 -7.22 -14.33 -22.51
N PHE A 284 -6.42 -15.38 -22.33
CA PHE A 284 -6.12 -16.29 -23.44
C PHE A 284 -7.33 -17.14 -23.87
N ALA A 285 -8.17 -17.57 -22.92
CA ALA A 285 -9.35 -18.37 -23.20
C ALA A 285 -10.42 -17.58 -23.99
N LEU A 286 -10.64 -16.31 -23.64
CA LEU A 286 -11.62 -15.44 -24.32
C LEU A 286 -11.17 -14.99 -25.71
N ALA A 287 -9.88 -15.13 -26.04
CA ALA A 287 -9.39 -14.93 -27.40
C ALA A 287 -9.78 -16.08 -28.35
N MET A 288 -10.03 -17.30 -27.85
CA MET A 288 -10.26 -18.50 -28.66
C MET A 288 -11.42 -18.42 -29.67
N PRO A 289 -12.58 -17.80 -29.36
CA PRO A 289 -13.67 -17.63 -30.32
C PRO A 289 -13.25 -16.89 -31.59
N ARG A 290 -12.15 -16.12 -31.56
CA ARG A 290 -11.59 -15.45 -32.73
C ARG A 290 -11.31 -16.41 -33.88
N LEU A 291 -10.89 -17.65 -33.60
CA LEU A 291 -10.54 -18.66 -34.62
C LEU A 291 -11.70 -19.00 -35.56
N PHE A 292 -12.94 -18.80 -35.11
CA PHE A 292 -14.14 -19.13 -35.89
C PHE A 292 -14.66 -17.95 -36.72
N MET A 293 -14.02 -16.77 -36.70
CA MET A 293 -14.52 -15.54 -37.33
C MET A 293 -13.72 -15.12 -38.57
N SER A 294 -14.41 -14.53 -39.56
CA SER A 294 -13.78 -14.00 -40.76
C SER A 294 -13.66 -12.47 -40.71
N ARG A 295 -12.50 -11.95 -41.13
CA ARG A 295 -12.27 -10.50 -41.30
C ARG A 295 -13.16 -9.88 -42.37
N ARG A 296 -13.72 -10.69 -43.28
CA ARG A 296 -14.65 -10.20 -44.32
C ARG A 296 -15.96 -9.74 -43.71
N ASP A 297 -16.44 -10.47 -42.70
CA ASP A 297 -17.71 -10.19 -42.04
C ASP A 297 -17.57 -9.02 -41.05
N TYR A 298 -16.39 -8.93 -40.40
CA TYR A 298 -16.11 -7.92 -39.38
C TYR A 298 -14.75 -7.24 -39.63
N PRO A 299 -14.72 -6.07 -40.29
CA PRO A 299 -13.47 -5.36 -40.61
C PRO A 299 -12.63 -4.95 -39.40
N ILE A 300 -13.26 -4.69 -38.25
CA ILE A 300 -12.59 -4.34 -36.99
C ILE A 300 -11.64 -5.46 -36.51
N LEU A 301 -11.88 -6.72 -36.92
CA LEU A 301 -11.02 -7.85 -36.56
C LEU A 301 -9.58 -7.69 -37.06
N GLY A 302 -9.34 -6.88 -38.10
CA GLY A 302 -7.97 -6.57 -38.52
C GLY A 302 -7.16 -5.84 -37.44
N PHE A 303 -7.80 -4.98 -36.64
CA PHE A 303 -7.16 -4.30 -35.52
C PHE A 303 -7.09 -5.20 -34.29
N VAL A 304 -8.17 -5.93 -34.00
CA VAL A 304 -8.21 -6.92 -32.90
C VAL A 304 -7.07 -7.94 -33.04
N ASP A 305 -6.82 -8.44 -34.26
CA ASP A 305 -5.73 -9.38 -34.50
C ASP A 305 -4.34 -8.76 -34.28
N MET A 306 -4.19 -7.47 -34.59
CA MET A 306 -2.96 -6.75 -34.30
C MET A 306 -2.74 -6.66 -32.78
N MET A 307 -3.80 -6.39 -32.01
CA MET A 307 -3.75 -6.34 -30.55
C MET A 307 -3.41 -7.70 -29.94
N LEU A 308 -4.09 -8.77 -30.37
CA LEU A 308 -3.80 -10.13 -29.92
C LEU A 308 -2.36 -10.54 -30.26
N PHE A 309 -1.91 -10.29 -31.49
CA PHE A 309 -0.54 -10.62 -31.89
C PHE A 309 0.50 -9.85 -31.06
N ALA A 310 0.32 -8.54 -30.89
CA ALA A 310 1.20 -7.74 -30.05
C ALA A 310 1.19 -8.23 -28.59
N GLY A 311 0.02 -8.54 -28.04
CA GLY A 311 -0.12 -9.10 -26.69
C GLY A 311 0.63 -10.42 -26.52
N VAL A 312 0.53 -11.35 -27.49
CA VAL A 312 1.29 -12.60 -27.48
C VAL A 312 2.80 -12.33 -27.54
N VAL A 313 3.25 -11.41 -28.41
CA VAL A 313 4.68 -11.04 -28.51
C VAL A 313 5.21 -10.49 -27.19
N PHE A 314 4.45 -9.65 -26.49
CA PHE A 314 4.84 -9.12 -25.17
C PHE A 314 4.78 -10.19 -24.08
N ALA A 315 3.78 -11.07 -24.10
CA ALA A 315 3.69 -12.19 -23.15
C ALA A 315 4.88 -13.16 -23.27
N VAL A 316 5.22 -13.55 -24.50
CA VAL A 316 6.39 -14.39 -24.78
C VAL A 316 7.68 -13.62 -24.49
N GLY A 317 7.71 -12.31 -24.79
CA GLY A 317 8.82 -11.43 -24.48
C GLY A 317 9.15 -11.42 -23.00
N ALA A 318 8.16 -11.42 -22.11
CA ALA A 318 8.35 -11.49 -20.66
C ALA A 318 8.90 -12.84 -20.15
N SER A 319 8.86 -13.88 -20.99
CA SER A 319 9.14 -15.24 -20.56
C SER A 319 10.58 -15.67 -20.79
N ASN A 320 10.96 -16.78 -20.17
CA ASN A 320 12.24 -17.46 -20.37
C ASN A 320 12.43 -18.06 -21.79
N ILE A 321 11.42 -18.01 -22.66
CA ILE A 321 11.55 -18.38 -24.08
C ILE A 321 12.34 -17.31 -24.85
N MET A 322 12.27 -16.05 -24.43
CA MET A 322 13.00 -14.97 -25.07
C MET A 322 14.51 -15.19 -24.85
N PRO A 323 15.36 -15.08 -25.89
CA PRO A 323 16.81 -15.28 -25.76
C PRO A 323 17.48 -14.09 -25.08
N TRP A 324 17.17 -13.87 -23.80
CA TRP A 324 17.58 -12.71 -23.00
C TRP A 324 19.10 -12.51 -23.00
N GLU A 325 19.89 -13.58 -22.98
CA GLU A 325 21.36 -13.54 -23.11
C GLU A 325 21.86 -12.69 -24.30
N ARG A 326 21.12 -12.68 -25.41
CA ARG A 326 21.52 -11.95 -26.63
C ARG A 326 20.97 -10.54 -26.71
N VAL A 327 19.83 -10.29 -26.05
CA VAL A 327 19.05 -9.06 -26.23
C VAL A 327 19.03 -8.16 -24.99
N ALA A 328 19.36 -8.67 -23.80
CA ALA A 328 19.24 -7.97 -22.52
C ALA A 328 19.90 -6.58 -22.53
N LYS A 329 21.04 -6.43 -23.21
CA LYS A 329 21.75 -5.15 -23.35
C LYS A 329 20.94 -4.01 -23.96
N TYR A 330 19.93 -4.31 -24.77
CA TYR A 330 19.05 -3.31 -25.40
C TYR A 330 17.79 -3.01 -24.57
N PHE A 331 17.50 -3.85 -23.58
CA PHE A 331 16.26 -3.84 -22.82
C PHE A 331 16.48 -3.66 -21.32
N GLY A 332 17.69 -3.29 -20.87
CA GLY A 332 18.00 -3.05 -19.46
C GLY A 332 17.07 -2.04 -18.77
N PHE A 333 16.54 -1.07 -19.52
CA PHE A 333 15.54 -0.13 -19.01
C PHE A 333 14.23 -0.78 -18.52
N LEU A 334 13.95 -2.02 -18.92
CA LEU A 334 12.79 -2.76 -18.43
C LEU A 334 12.97 -3.18 -16.98
N GLN A 335 14.20 -3.44 -16.53
CA GLN A 335 14.57 -4.06 -15.24
C GLN A 335 13.95 -5.44 -14.99
N PHE A 336 12.64 -5.57 -15.20
CA PHE A 336 11.84 -6.76 -15.03
C PHE A 336 11.05 -7.06 -16.32
N PRO A 337 11.28 -8.20 -16.98
CA PRO A 337 10.54 -8.63 -18.16
C PRO A 337 9.02 -8.66 -18.00
N TRP A 338 8.53 -9.04 -16.81
CA TRP A 338 7.09 -9.11 -16.53
C TRP A 338 6.36 -7.76 -16.65
N ARG A 339 7.06 -6.62 -16.66
CA ARG A 339 6.44 -5.31 -17.00
C ARG A 339 5.76 -5.28 -18.36
N MET A 340 6.11 -6.19 -19.26
CA MET A 340 5.41 -6.37 -20.53
C MET A 340 3.97 -6.88 -20.36
N PHE A 341 3.65 -7.56 -19.25
CA PHE A 341 2.30 -8.05 -18.94
C PHE A 341 1.28 -6.93 -18.76
N LEU A 342 1.70 -5.71 -18.38
CA LEU A 342 0.86 -4.52 -18.37
C LEU A 342 0.21 -4.31 -19.76
N ILE A 343 1.05 -4.36 -20.80
CA ILE A 343 0.62 -4.15 -22.17
C ILE A 343 -0.20 -5.33 -22.67
N THR A 344 0.26 -6.56 -22.38
CA THR A 344 -0.49 -7.78 -22.70
C THR A 344 -1.91 -7.71 -22.15
N SER A 345 -2.07 -7.37 -20.87
CA SER A 345 -3.37 -7.34 -20.19
C SER A 345 -4.32 -6.34 -20.82
N VAL A 346 -3.87 -5.12 -21.12
CA VAL A 346 -4.71 -4.10 -21.79
C VAL A 346 -5.09 -4.52 -23.22
N LEU A 347 -4.14 -5.06 -23.99
CA LEU A 347 -4.40 -5.48 -25.37
C LEU A 347 -5.40 -6.64 -25.44
N PHE A 348 -5.23 -7.66 -24.61
CA PHE A 348 -6.15 -8.79 -24.55
C PHE A 348 -7.52 -8.37 -24.03
N ALA A 349 -7.62 -7.69 -22.88
CA ALA A 349 -8.91 -7.29 -22.33
C ALA A 349 -9.78 -6.47 -23.31
N MET A 350 -9.17 -5.56 -24.07
CA MET A 350 -9.86 -4.80 -25.11
C MET A 350 -10.23 -5.66 -26.34
N ALA A 351 -9.34 -6.55 -26.77
CA ALA A 351 -9.57 -7.43 -27.93
C ALA A 351 -10.66 -8.48 -27.64
N ASP A 352 -10.54 -9.17 -26.51
CA ASP A 352 -11.43 -10.25 -26.07
C ASP A 352 -12.86 -9.77 -25.89
N ALA A 353 -13.05 -8.57 -25.35
CA ALA A 353 -14.38 -7.99 -25.20
C ALA A 353 -15.06 -7.70 -26.55
N ILE A 354 -14.31 -7.25 -27.55
CA ILE A 354 -14.81 -7.05 -28.92
C ILE A 354 -15.13 -8.40 -29.55
N ILE A 355 -14.26 -9.41 -29.38
CA ILE A 355 -14.47 -10.77 -29.87
C ILE A 355 -15.73 -11.37 -29.27
N LEU A 356 -15.90 -11.31 -27.95
CA LEU A 356 -17.06 -11.87 -27.26
C LEU A 356 -18.36 -11.23 -27.76
N LYS A 357 -18.38 -9.90 -27.93
CA LYS A 357 -19.54 -9.20 -28.49
C LYS A 357 -19.87 -9.71 -29.90
N LEU A 358 -18.88 -9.79 -30.79
CA LEU A 358 -19.09 -10.25 -32.17
C LEU A 358 -19.49 -11.73 -32.23
N PHE A 359 -18.97 -12.55 -31.32
CA PHE A 359 -19.33 -13.96 -31.20
C PHE A 359 -20.80 -14.12 -30.80
N LEU A 360 -21.24 -13.45 -29.74
CA LEU A 360 -22.62 -13.50 -29.24
C LEU A 360 -23.61 -12.98 -30.29
N ASP A 361 -23.23 -11.91 -31.00
CA ASP A 361 -24.01 -11.38 -32.12
C ASP A 361 -24.21 -12.41 -33.23
N ARG A 362 -23.27 -13.33 -33.42
CA ARG A 362 -23.38 -14.39 -34.43
C ARG A 362 -24.23 -15.57 -33.96
N ILE A 363 -24.05 -16.03 -32.73
CA ILE A 363 -24.66 -17.29 -32.25
C ILE A 363 -26.06 -17.13 -31.63
N SER A 364 -26.44 -15.94 -31.16
CA SER A 364 -27.66 -15.74 -30.37
C SER A 364 -28.55 -14.63 -30.94
N GLN A 365 -29.16 -14.88 -32.10
CA GLN A 365 -30.07 -13.90 -32.74
C GLN A 365 -31.42 -13.77 -32.03
N GLU A 366 -32.06 -14.89 -31.65
CA GLU A 366 -33.42 -14.87 -31.08
C GLU A 366 -33.48 -14.43 -29.61
N LYS A 367 -32.46 -14.75 -28.80
CA LYS A 367 -32.38 -14.42 -27.36
C LYS A 367 -31.18 -13.55 -27.01
N ARG A 368 -30.83 -12.62 -27.91
CA ARG A 368 -29.62 -11.80 -27.81
C ARG A 368 -29.46 -11.10 -26.46
N GLY A 369 -30.52 -10.46 -25.94
CA GLY A 369 -30.44 -9.77 -24.64
C GLY A 369 -30.08 -10.70 -23.47
N PHE A 370 -30.66 -11.90 -23.42
CA PHE A 370 -30.38 -12.88 -22.37
C PHE A 370 -28.95 -13.43 -22.49
N ALA A 371 -28.48 -13.74 -23.70
CA ALA A 371 -27.12 -14.23 -23.92
C ALA A 371 -26.06 -13.19 -23.49
N PHE A 372 -26.32 -11.91 -23.74
CA PHE A 372 -25.45 -10.81 -23.30
C PHE A 372 -25.43 -10.68 -21.78
N ASP A 373 -26.60 -10.69 -21.12
CA ASP A 373 -26.69 -10.60 -19.66
C ASP A 373 -26.00 -11.80 -19.00
N LEU A 374 -26.22 -13.02 -19.51
CA LEU A 374 -25.57 -14.24 -19.02
C LEU A 374 -24.05 -14.18 -19.20
N ALA A 375 -23.55 -13.78 -20.36
CA ALA A 375 -22.13 -13.65 -20.60
C ALA A 375 -21.47 -12.63 -19.65
N LEU A 376 -22.15 -11.52 -19.37
CA LEU A 376 -21.65 -10.51 -18.44
C LEU A 376 -21.59 -11.04 -17.00
N LEU A 377 -22.62 -11.79 -16.58
CA LEU A 377 -22.65 -12.51 -15.30
C LEU A 377 -21.53 -13.56 -15.20
N THR A 378 -21.29 -14.34 -16.27
CA THR A 378 -20.21 -15.32 -16.29
C THR A 378 -18.85 -14.64 -16.22
N VAL A 379 -18.62 -13.59 -17.01
CA VAL A 379 -17.35 -12.85 -16.99
C VAL A 379 -17.09 -12.29 -15.60
N ILE A 380 -18.03 -11.56 -15.00
CA ILE A 380 -17.81 -10.99 -13.66
C ILE A 380 -17.59 -12.07 -12.61
N ALA A 381 -18.34 -13.19 -12.65
CA ALA A 381 -18.23 -14.25 -11.66
C ALA A 381 -16.85 -14.92 -11.73
N VAL A 382 -16.42 -15.29 -12.94
CA VAL A 382 -15.11 -15.94 -13.16
C VAL A 382 -13.96 -14.99 -12.80
N THR A 383 -13.99 -13.73 -13.27
CA THR A 383 -12.90 -12.80 -12.95
C THR A 383 -12.86 -12.41 -11.49
N SER A 384 -14.02 -12.32 -10.81
CA SER A 384 -14.06 -12.02 -9.38
C SER A 384 -13.52 -13.19 -8.56
N PHE A 385 -13.90 -14.43 -8.91
CA PHE A 385 -13.35 -15.63 -8.28
C PHE A 385 -11.83 -15.67 -8.41
N LEU A 386 -11.29 -15.48 -9.62
CA LEU A 386 -9.84 -15.48 -9.85
C LEU A 386 -9.14 -14.31 -9.16
N ALA A 387 -9.74 -13.12 -9.13
CA ALA A 387 -9.16 -11.98 -8.43
C ALA A 387 -9.06 -12.23 -6.92
N ILE A 388 -10.04 -12.94 -6.33
CA ILE A 388 -10.03 -13.31 -4.90
C ILE A 388 -9.03 -14.44 -4.64
N GLU A 389 -9.02 -15.48 -5.49
CA GLU A 389 -8.07 -16.59 -5.39
C GLU A 389 -6.62 -16.09 -5.47
N HIS A 390 -6.33 -15.25 -6.46
CA HIS A 390 -5.04 -14.60 -6.63
C HIS A 390 -4.62 -13.74 -5.42
N GLN A 391 -5.56 -13.03 -4.81
CA GLN A 391 -5.32 -12.27 -3.58
C GLN A 391 -4.96 -13.18 -2.39
N ASN A 392 -5.61 -14.34 -2.28
CA ASN A 392 -5.35 -15.31 -1.22
C ASN A 392 -3.97 -15.98 -1.42
N GLU A 393 -3.61 -16.35 -2.66
CA GLU A 393 -2.33 -16.98 -2.99
C GLU A 393 -1.13 -16.07 -2.73
N ASN A 394 -1.27 -14.76 -2.95
CA ASN A 394 -0.18 -13.81 -2.78
C ASN A 394 -0.08 -13.21 -1.35
N SER A 395 -0.85 -13.74 -0.39
CA SER A 395 -0.82 -13.39 1.05
C SER A 395 -0.61 -11.90 1.34
N MET A 396 -1.58 -11.05 0.95
CA MET A 396 -1.50 -9.61 1.19
C MET A 396 -1.43 -9.29 2.69
N GLY A 397 -0.24 -8.93 3.17
CA GLY A 397 -0.05 -8.43 4.53
C GLY A 397 -0.70 -7.06 4.72
N TYR A 398 -1.05 -6.74 5.97
CA TYR A 398 -1.56 -5.42 6.34
C TYR A 398 -0.68 -4.81 7.42
N TYR A 399 -0.42 -3.51 7.33
CA TYR A 399 0.40 -2.76 8.28
C TYR A 399 -0.26 -1.43 8.67
N ASP A 400 -0.15 -1.06 9.95
CA ASP A 400 -0.63 0.24 10.44
C ASP A 400 0.47 1.29 10.37
N TYR A 401 0.42 2.15 9.36
CA TYR A 401 1.32 3.30 9.28
C TYR A 401 0.73 4.45 10.08
N SER A 402 1.34 4.72 11.24
CA SER A 402 0.99 5.88 12.06
C SER A 402 1.18 7.19 11.29
N ASP A 403 0.46 8.23 11.68
CA ASP A 403 0.54 9.52 10.98
C ASP A 403 1.89 10.23 11.13
N ASP A 404 2.67 9.83 12.13
CA ASP A 404 4.02 10.28 12.44
C ASP A 404 5.10 9.27 12.05
N TYR A 405 4.77 8.21 11.32
CA TYR A 405 5.68 7.11 10.94
C TYR A 405 7.04 7.61 10.40
N TYR A 406 7.03 8.60 9.49
CA TYR A 406 8.26 9.18 8.92
C TYR A 406 8.95 10.23 9.78
N SER A 407 8.51 10.44 11.02
CA SER A 407 9.24 11.25 12.00
C SER A 407 10.48 10.51 12.50
N TYR A 408 10.46 9.17 12.47
CA TYR A 408 11.62 8.35 12.73
C TYR A 408 12.54 8.32 11.50
N LYS A 409 13.71 8.96 11.62
CA LYS A 409 14.61 9.20 10.47
C LYS A 409 15.03 7.93 9.71
N PRO A 410 15.32 6.78 10.35
CA PRO A 410 15.66 5.56 9.61
C PRO A 410 14.59 5.11 8.60
N PHE A 411 13.30 5.31 8.88
CA PHE A 411 12.22 4.96 7.93
C PHE A 411 12.16 5.87 6.70
N THR A 412 12.94 6.96 6.67
CA THR A 412 13.05 7.82 5.49
C THR A 412 14.10 7.37 4.48
N ALA A 413 14.77 6.24 4.73
CA ALA A 413 15.77 5.63 3.84
C ALA A 413 15.22 4.51 2.94
N ASN A 414 13.95 4.12 3.11
CA ASN A 414 13.31 3.06 2.32
C ASN A 414 12.96 3.60 0.91
N VAL A 415 13.91 3.44 -0.04
CA VAL A 415 13.83 3.96 -1.42
C VAL A 415 13.88 2.88 -2.50
N ILE A 416 13.39 1.68 -2.19
CA ILE A 416 13.46 0.51 -3.08
C ILE A 416 14.94 0.21 -3.41
N ALA A 417 15.36 0.37 -4.66
CA ALA A 417 16.73 0.12 -5.10
C ALA A 417 17.64 1.37 -5.08
N GLY A 418 17.14 2.53 -4.65
CA GLY A 418 17.95 3.76 -4.61
C GLY A 418 18.41 4.24 -5.99
N GLU A 419 17.66 3.89 -7.05
CA GLU A 419 18.05 4.05 -8.46
C GLU A 419 18.45 5.48 -8.85
N TRP A 420 17.88 6.47 -8.16
CA TRP A 420 18.09 7.89 -8.43
C TRP A 420 19.17 8.50 -7.57
N LEU A 421 19.88 7.71 -6.75
CA LEU A 421 21.08 8.17 -6.08
C LEU A 421 22.18 8.42 -7.12
N PRO A 422 22.94 9.53 -7.00
CA PRO A 422 24.18 9.69 -7.77
C PRO A 422 25.15 8.56 -7.44
N VAL A 423 25.91 8.07 -8.42
CA VAL A 423 26.92 7.02 -8.18
C VAL A 423 28.06 7.46 -7.26
N THR A 424 28.16 8.75 -6.98
CA THR A 424 29.11 9.30 -5.98
C THR A 424 28.70 8.98 -4.54
N VAL A 425 27.45 8.58 -4.31
CA VAL A 425 27.01 8.01 -3.03
C VAL A 425 27.44 6.55 -2.99
N THR A 426 28.49 6.24 -2.23
CA THR A 426 29.05 4.88 -2.13
C THR A 426 28.50 4.07 -0.96
N GLU A 427 28.00 4.75 0.07
CA GLU A 427 27.50 4.14 1.32
C GLU A 427 26.09 4.70 1.65
N PRO A 428 25.03 4.30 0.93
CA PRO A 428 23.68 4.85 1.09
C PRO A 428 23.12 4.72 2.51
N GLU A 429 23.45 3.65 3.23
CA GLU A 429 23.04 3.37 4.61
C GLU A 429 23.54 4.43 5.60
N LYS A 430 24.66 5.10 5.31
CA LYS A 430 25.22 6.16 6.15
C LYS A 430 24.58 7.52 5.93
N LEU A 431 23.76 7.69 4.88
CA LEU A 431 23.19 8.99 4.52
C LEU A 431 22.26 9.56 5.60
N VAL A 432 21.52 8.70 6.31
CA VAL A 432 20.62 9.16 7.40
C VAL A 432 21.43 9.83 8.50
N ASN A 433 22.52 9.19 8.96
CA ASN A 433 23.40 9.76 9.97
C ASN A 433 24.16 10.98 9.43
N ALA A 434 24.70 10.88 8.21
CA ALA A 434 25.40 11.98 7.57
C ALA A 434 24.51 13.21 7.37
N SER A 435 23.18 13.06 7.33
CA SER A 435 22.23 14.16 7.22
C SER A 435 22.24 15.12 8.41
N GLU A 436 22.87 14.74 9.53
CA GLU A 436 22.97 15.53 10.77
C GLU A 436 24.27 16.31 10.89
N HIS A 437 25.25 16.03 10.02
CA HIS A 437 26.60 16.58 10.13
C HIS A 437 26.92 17.50 8.95
N MET A 438 27.52 18.65 9.24
CA MET A 438 28.12 19.55 8.24
C MET A 438 29.61 19.65 8.56
N ILE A 439 30.48 19.34 7.59
CA ILE A 439 31.90 19.09 7.86
C ILE A 439 32.77 20.02 7.02
N PHE A 440 33.74 20.70 7.64
CA PHE A 440 34.73 21.52 6.96
C PHE A 440 35.87 20.70 6.33
N ASP A 441 36.69 21.36 5.53
CA ASP A 441 37.92 20.83 4.93
C ASP A 441 38.92 20.25 5.93
N ASP A 442 39.01 20.82 7.13
CA ASP A 442 39.85 20.33 8.24
C ASP A 442 39.22 19.20 9.08
N LYS A 443 38.07 18.67 8.64
CA LYS A 443 37.25 17.65 9.32
C LYS A 443 36.57 18.11 10.62
N THR A 444 36.57 19.41 10.92
CA THR A 444 35.78 19.94 12.03
C THR A 444 34.32 20.06 11.65
N GLU A 445 33.45 19.94 12.66
CA GLU A 445 32.01 20.02 12.48
C GLU A 445 31.52 21.48 12.55
N CYS A 446 30.64 21.84 11.62
CA CYS A 446 29.95 23.12 11.59
C CYS A 446 28.54 22.97 12.15
N THR A 447 28.17 23.83 13.09
CA THR A 447 26.77 23.92 13.53
C THR A 447 25.92 24.56 12.44
N PHE A 448 24.73 24.01 12.22
CA PHE A 448 23.77 24.52 11.27
C PHE A 448 22.35 24.38 11.80
N THR A 449 21.43 25.10 11.16
CA THR A 449 20.00 24.97 11.38
C THR A 449 19.33 24.60 10.08
N ARG A 450 18.45 23.59 10.12
CA ARG A 450 17.62 23.20 8.98
C ARG A 450 16.27 23.90 9.08
N ASP A 451 16.08 24.95 8.29
CA ASP A 451 14.76 25.58 8.11
C ASP A 451 14.10 24.99 6.86
N ARG A 452 13.28 23.97 7.06
CA ARG A 452 12.52 23.28 6.00
C ARG A 452 13.45 22.73 4.92
N ALA A 453 13.40 23.30 3.71
CA ALA A 453 14.20 22.89 2.55
C ALA A 453 15.51 23.70 2.39
N LYS A 454 16.02 24.27 3.48
CA LYS A 454 17.20 25.14 3.50
C LYS A 454 18.08 24.81 4.70
N ILE A 455 19.39 24.87 4.49
CA ILE A 455 20.37 24.83 5.56
C ILE A 455 20.95 26.23 5.74
N VAL A 456 21.03 26.67 7.00
CA VAL A 456 21.61 27.95 7.41
C VAL A 456 22.74 27.67 8.39
N ALA A 457 23.93 28.19 8.12
CA ALA A 457 25.11 28.02 8.97
C ALA A 457 25.88 29.35 9.10
N ASN A 458 26.55 29.57 10.22
CA ASN A 458 27.38 30.76 10.43
C ASN A 458 28.86 30.38 10.32
N ILE A 459 29.50 30.81 9.23
CA ILE A 459 30.90 30.53 8.93
C ILE A 459 31.76 31.63 9.55
N SER A 460 32.47 31.29 10.64
CA SER A 460 33.25 32.25 11.42
C SER A 460 34.75 32.23 11.11
N LYS A 461 35.24 31.16 10.48
CA LYS A 461 36.65 30.94 10.13
C LYS A 461 36.80 30.77 8.62
N ASN A 462 38.01 31.02 8.12
CA ASN A 462 38.34 30.81 6.71
C ASN A 462 38.56 29.31 6.48
N HIS A 463 37.69 28.72 5.67
CA HIS A 463 37.78 27.34 5.18
C HIS A 463 37.74 27.35 3.65
N GLU A 464 38.35 26.35 3.02
CA GLU A 464 38.30 26.21 1.56
C GLU A 464 36.90 25.79 1.09
N TYR A 465 36.34 24.78 1.75
CA TYR A 465 35.00 24.27 1.47
C TYR A 465 34.29 23.77 2.73
N VAL A 466 32.99 23.51 2.59
CA VAL A 466 32.17 22.81 3.58
C VAL A 466 31.27 21.80 2.89
N ASP A 467 31.25 20.58 3.41
CA ASP A 467 30.33 19.52 3.01
C ASP A 467 29.03 19.67 3.77
N VAL A 468 27.95 19.81 3.00
CA VAL A 468 26.61 20.16 3.44
C VAL A 468 25.74 18.92 3.35
N PRO A 469 24.93 18.61 4.37
CA PRO A 469 24.14 17.38 4.43
C PRO A 469 22.90 17.41 3.52
N PHE A 470 23.15 17.52 2.21
CA PHE A 470 22.21 17.34 1.12
C PHE A 470 22.84 16.44 0.07
N ILE A 471 22.12 15.43 -0.43
CA ILE A 471 22.59 14.62 -1.57
C ILE A 471 22.66 15.52 -2.80
N TYR A 472 23.77 15.46 -3.54
CA TYR A 472 23.97 16.36 -4.66
C TYR A 472 23.08 16.01 -5.86
N TYR A 473 22.28 16.98 -6.28
CA TYR A 473 21.59 17.00 -7.57
C TYR A 473 21.80 18.35 -8.22
N LYS A 474 21.93 18.41 -9.55
CA LYS A 474 22.15 19.68 -10.24
C LYS A 474 20.99 20.65 -9.98
N GLY A 475 21.26 21.81 -9.37
CA GLY A 475 20.25 22.81 -9.02
C GLY A 475 20.35 23.38 -7.61
N TYR A 476 21.23 22.85 -6.75
CA TYR A 476 21.60 23.49 -5.49
C TYR A 476 22.31 24.83 -5.72
N LYS A 477 22.05 25.79 -4.84
CA LYS A 477 22.72 27.09 -4.79
C LYS A 477 23.10 27.40 -3.35
N ALA A 478 24.29 28.00 -3.19
CA ALA A 478 24.77 28.53 -1.94
C ALA A 478 24.96 30.05 -2.05
N VAL A 479 24.54 30.77 -1.02
CA VAL A 479 24.74 32.21 -0.88
C VAL A 479 25.33 32.46 0.50
N ILE A 480 26.40 33.23 0.57
CA ILE A 480 26.96 33.69 1.84
C ILE A 480 26.79 35.20 1.95
N THR A 481 26.28 35.66 3.09
CA THR A 481 26.13 37.08 3.41
C THR A 481 27.13 37.45 4.49
N ASP A 482 28.01 38.40 4.20
CA ASP A 482 29.01 38.90 5.14
C ASP A 482 28.36 39.74 6.27
N LYS A 483 29.18 40.21 7.22
CA LYS A 483 28.71 41.06 8.33
C LYS A 483 28.24 42.45 7.89
N ASP A 484 28.67 42.90 6.72
CA ASP A 484 28.32 44.19 6.13
C ASP A 484 27.03 44.11 5.29
N GLY A 485 26.44 42.92 5.16
CA GLY A 485 25.21 42.65 4.42
C GLY A 485 25.40 42.38 2.93
N ASN A 486 26.64 42.23 2.44
CA ASN A 486 26.89 41.89 1.04
C ASN A 486 26.74 40.38 0.84
N SER A 487 25.90 39.99 -0.12
CA SER A 487 25.70 38.59 -0.49
C SER A 487 26.53 38.20 -1.71
N SER A 488 27.27 37.10 -1.62
CA SER A 488 27.98 36.48 -2.75
C SER A 488 27.45 35.07 -3.01
N LYS A 489 27.45 34.67 -4.29
CA LYS A 489 27.05 33.32 -4.71
C LYS A 489 28.27 32.41 -4.68
N LEU A 490 28.10 31.24 -4.10
CA LEU A 490 29.13 30.22 -4.01
C LEU A 490 28.82 29.05 -4.95
N GLU A 491 29.87 28.38 -5.40
CA GLU A 491 29.76 27.17 -6.22
C GLU A 491 29.37 25.97 -5.34
N VAL A 492 28.51 25.10 -5.88
CA VAL A 492 28.09 23.86 -5.21
C VAL A 492 28.37 22.68 -6.13
N THR A 493 29.17 21.72 -5.66
CA THR A 493 29.56 20.52 -6.39
C THR A 493 29.10 19.25 -5.66
N GLY A 494 29.18 18.11 -6.35
CA GLY A 494 28.85 16.79 -5.79
C GLY A 494 30.06 16.02 -5.26
N ASP A 495 31.17 16.72 -5.03
CA ASP A 495 32.45 16.15 -4.57
C ASP A 495 32.51 15.98 -3.04
N GLY A 496 31.41 16.26 -2.34
CA GLY A 496 31.32 16.10 -0.90
C GLY A 496 31.39 14.63 -0.51
N VAL A 497 31.75 14.38 0.75
CA VAL A 497 31.82 13.02 1.30
C VAL A 497 30.53 12.25 1.01
N ASN A 498 30.66 11.03 0.49
CA ASN A 498 29.54 10.14 0.17
C ASN A 498 28.47 10.78 -0.76
N GLY A 499 28.89 11.59 -1.73
CA GLY A 499 28.00 12.19 -2.73
C GLY A 499 27.15 13.36 -2.22
N LEU A 500 27.51 13.92 -1.06
CA LEU A 500 26.89 15.12 -0.51
C LEU A 500 27.30 16.40 -1.26
N CYS A 501 26.54 17.46 -1.06
CA CYS A 501 26.83 18.79 -1.62
C CYS A 501 28.09 19.37 -0.96
N ARG A 502 29.08 19.75 -1.76
CA ARG A 502 30.22 20.56 -1.32
C ARG A 502 30.03 22.01 -1.73
N VAL A 503 30.11 22.94 -0.79
CA VAL A 503 30.09 24.38 -1.07
C VAL A 503 31.51 24.93 -1.02
N GLN A 504 31.95 25.53 -2.11
CA GLN A 504 33.27 26.18 -2.20
C GLN A 504 33.19 27.54 -1.52
N LEU A 505 33.80 27.66 -0.33
CA LEU A 505 33.79 28.88 0.48
C LEU A 505 34.88 29.85 0.03
N ALA A 506 36.03 29.34 -0.43
CA ALA A 506 37.19 30.14 -0.83
C ALA A 506 37.60 31.20 0.22
N GLY A 507 37.48 30.85 1.51
CA GLY A 507 37.78 31.75 2.63
C GLY A 507 36.69 32.78 2.96
N ALA A 508 35.51 32.71 2.34
CA ALA A 508 34.40 33.59 2.68
C ALA A 508 33.81 33.27 4.07
N THR A 509 33.52 34.32 4.85
CA THR A 509 32.92 34.22 6.19
C THR A 509 31.60 34.98 6.24
N GLY A 510 30.63 34.49 7.02
CA GLY A 510 29.30 35.08 7.10
C GLY A 510 28.20 34.04 7.31
N THR A 511 26.96 34.43 7.09
CA THR A 511 25.82 33.50 7.15
C THR A 511 25.66 32.81 5.80
N LEU A 512 25.95 31.51 5.76
CA LEU A 512 25.78 30.63 4.62
C LEU A 512 24.34 30.10 4.56
N ILE A 513 23.73 30.17 3.39
CA ILE A 513 22.42 29.59 3.10
C ILE A 513 22.54 28.67 1.89
N VAL A 514 22.15 27.41 2.04
CA VAL A 514 22.16 26.40 0.98
C VAL A 514 20.75 25.89 0.75
N THR A 515 20.29 25.90 -0.50
CA THR A 515 18.96 25.40 -0.88
C THR A 515 18.93 24.88 -2.31
N TYR A 516 18.03 23.94 -2.59
CA TYR A 516 17.70 23.56 -3.95
C TYR A 516 16.87 24.67 -4.61
N ALA A 517 17.48 25.42 -5.52
CA ALA A 517 16.85 26.53 -6.21
C ALA A 517 16.43 26.17 -7.64
N GLY A 518 16.75 24.98 -8.14
CA GLY A 518 16.50 24.58 -9.51
C GLY A 518 17.36 25.32 -10.54
N THR A 519 17.32 24.80 -11.76
CA THR A 519 18.10 25.29 -12.90
C THR A 519 17.27 26.19 -13.80
N ILE A 520 17.92 26.97 -14.66
CA ILE A 520 17.23 27.77 -15.68
C ILE A 520 16.40 26.88 -16.60
N LEU A 521 16.94 25.71 -16.98
CA LEU A 521 16.26 24.79 -17.87
C LEU A 521 14.98 24.22 -17.25
N GLN A 522 14.99 23.94 -15.94
CA GLN A 522 13.79 23.58 -15.19
C GLN A 522 12.70 24.66 -15.31
N TYR A 523 13.02 25.93 -15.09
CA TYR A 523 12.03 27.02 -15.21
C TYR A 523 11.55 27.26 -16.65
N VAL A 524 12.44 27.19 -17.64
CA VAL A 524 12.08 27.34 -19.05
C VAL A 524 11.15 26.21 -19.49
N SER A 525 11.44 24.96 -19.10
CA SER A 525 10.60 23.81 -19.42
C SER A 525 9.18 23.93 -18.85
N TRP A 526 9.03 24.47 -17.63
CA TRP A 526 7.74 24.83 -17.06
C TRP A 526 7.01 25.90 -17.90
N GLY A 527 7.71 26.96 -18.28
CA GLY A 527 7.15 28.03 -19.12
C GLY A 527 6.64 27.50 -20.46
N ILE A 528 7.41 26.62 -21.12
CA ILE A 528 7.01 25.96 -22.37
C ILE A 528 5.75 25.12 -22.15
N SER A 529 5.73 24.25 -21.14
CA SER A 529 4.58 23.38 -20.88
C SER A 529 3.31 24.17 -20.56
N ILE A 530 3.40 25.24 -19.77
CA ILE A 530 2.25 26.12 -19.46
C ILE A 530 1.75 26.83 -20.72
N LEU A 531 2.66 27.40 -21.53
CA LEU A 531 2.31 28.08 -22.77
C LEU A 531 1.52 27.15 -23.72
N PHE A 532 2.05 25.95 -23.97
CA PHE A 532 1.39 25.01 -24.88
C PHE A 532 0.09 24.45 -24.31
N LEU A 533 -0.02 24.29 -22.99
CA LEU A 533 -1.28 23.94 -22.34
C LEU A 533 -2.35 25.02 -22.58
N ILE A 534 -2.00 26.30 -22.37
CA ILE A 534 -2.90 27.44 -22.62
C ILE A 534 -3.31 27.50 -24.09
N LEU A 535 -2.35 27.35 -25.02
CA LEU A 535 -2.63 27.32 -26.46
C LEU A 535 -3.62 26.21 -26.84
N ILE A 536 -3.50 25.02 -26.24
CA ILE A 536 -4.46 23.93 -26.45
C ILE A 536 -5.85 24.32 -25.92
N PHE A 537 -5.93 24.88 -24.71
CA PHE A 537 -7.20 25.35 -24.15
C PHE A 537 -7.86 26.42 -25.03
N ASP A 538 -7.08 27.39 -25.51
CA ASP A 538 -7.55 28.44 -26.40
C ASP A 538 -8.05 27.87 -27.74
N LEU A 539 -7.32 26.92 -28.33
CA LEU A 539 -7.74 26.24 -29.57
C LEU A 539 -9.06 25.49 -29.38
N VAL A 540 -9.21 24.77 -28.26
CA VAL A 540 -10.45 24.05 -27.92
C VAL A 540 -11.61 25.03 -27.70
N TYR A 541 -11.36 26.12 -26.96
CA TYR A 541 -12.34 27.17 -26.71
C TYR A 541 -12.79 27.86 -28.00
N LEU A 542 -11.85 28.26 -28.86
CA LEU A 542 -12.13 28.88 -30.16
C LEU A 542 -12.91 27.95 -31.09
N LYS A 543 -12.55 26.65 -31.14
CA LYS A 543 -13.29 25.63 -31.90
C LYS A 543 -14.72 25.49 -31.40
N SER A 544 -14.93 25.46 -30.08
CA SER A 544 -16.26 25.41 -29.47
C SER A 544 -17.11 26.64 -29.81
N LYS A 545 -16.51 27.83 -29.69
CA LYS A 545 -17.15 29.11 -30.05
C LYS A 545 -17.51 29.18 -31.53
N TYR A 546 -16.62 28.74 -32.41
CA TYR A 546 -16.85 28.68 -33.85
C TYR A 546 -17.99 27.72 -34.22
N LYS A 547 -18.01 26.51 -33.63
CA LYS A 547 -19.10 25.54 -33.81
C LYS A 547 -20.46 26.08 -33.33
N LYS A 548 -20.48 26.80 -32.20
CA LYS A 548 -21.70 27.48 -31.70
C LYS A 548 -22.17 28.58 -32.67
N ARG A 549 -21.25 29.39 -33.22
CA ARG A 549 -21.56 30.42 -34.23
C ARG A 549 -22.08 29.82 -35.54
N LEU A 550 -21.51 28.71 -36.01
CA LEU A 550 -22.01 27.97 -37.16
C LEU A 550 -23.42 27.43 -36.93
N LYS A 551 -23.69 26.83 -35.76
CA LYS A 551 -25.04 26.38 -35.41
C LYS A 551 -26.05 27.53 -35.38
N LEU A 552 -25.67 28.69 -34.83
CA LEU A 552 -26.50 29.89 -34.82
C LEU A 552 -26.75 30.42 -36.24
N ARG A 553 -25.74 30.44 -37.11
CA ARG A 553 -25.89 30.83 -38.54
C ARG A 553 -26.75 29.85 -39.32
N ALA A 554 -26.59 28.53 -39.09
CA ALA A 554 -27.41 27.50 -39.71
C ALA A 554 -28.87 27.56 -39.23
N ALA A 555 -29.11 27.80 -37.94
CA ALA A 555 -30.45 28.03 -37.39
C ALA A 555 -31.09 29.31 -37.97
N ALA A 556 -30.31 30.39 -38.12
CA ALA A 556 -30.78 31.62 -38.75
C ALA A 556 -31.10 31.45 -40.25
N ALA A 557 -30.29 30.66 -40.98
CA ALA A 557 -30.54 30.34 -42.38
C ALA A 557 -31.77 29.43 -42.57
N GLY A 558 -31.94 28.43 -41.71
CA GLY A 558 -33.11 27.55 -41.70
C GLY A 558 -34.41 28.28 -41.33
N ALA A 559 -34.36 29.22 -40.38
CA ALA A 559 -35.49 30.06 -40.02
C ALA A 559 -35.94 30.98 -41.18
N ASN A 560 -35.01 31.47 -42.01
CA ASN A 560 -35.35 32.27 -43.18
C ASN A 560 -35.98 31.44 -44.31
N LEU A 561 -35.52 30.20 -44.53
CA LEU A 561 -36.13 29.25 -45.47
C LEU A 561 -37.54 28.82 -45.02
N GLY A 562 -37.73 28.55 -43.72
CA GLY A 562 -39.04 28.26 -43.13
C GLY A 562 -40.03 29.42 -43.27
N LYS A 563 -39.58 30.66 -43.04
CA LYS A 563 -40.42 31.86 -43.25
C LYS A 563 -40.83 32.06 -44.72
N ILE A 564 -39.93 31.79 -45.67
CA ILE A 564 -40.25 31.88 -47.10
C ILE A 564 -41.24 30.78 -47.50
N ALA A 565 -41.08 29.55 -46.99
CA ALA A 565 -42.03 28.46 -47.22
C ALA A 565 -43.41 28.77 -46.62
N CYS A 566 -43.48 29.29 -45.39
CA CYS A 566 -44.73 29.72 -44.77
C CYS A 566 -45.39 30.91 -45.49
N LEU A 567 -44.61 31.85 -46.04
CA LEU A 567 -45.12 32.95 -46.88
C LEU A 567 -45.70 32.43 -48.20
N ILE A 568 -45.04 31.46 -48.84
CA ILE A 568 -45.54 30.82 -50.07
C ILE A 568 -46.82 30.03 -49.78
N ILE A 569 -46.87 29.28 -48.68
CA ILE A 569 -48.06 28.53 -48.25
C ILE A 569 -49.21 29.49 -47.90
N ALA A 570 -48.94 30.57 -47.16
CA ALA A 570 -49.95 31.60 -46.86
C ALA A 570 -50.47 32.33 -48.12
N PHE A 571 -49.61 32.55 -49.12
CA PHE A 571 -50.00 33.15 -50.40
C PHE A 571 -50.84 32.19 -51.26
N LEU A 572 -50.54 30.88 -51.22
CA LEU A 572 -51.32 29.86 -51.91
C LEU A 572 -52.68 29.59 -51.24
N VAL A 573 -52.76 29.70 -49.90
CA VAL A 573 -53.98 29.47 -49.11
C VAL A 573 -54.92 30.70 -49.11
N SER A 574 -54.39 31.91 -49.35
CA SER A 574 -55.20 33.16 -49.42
C SER A 574 -55.83 33.45 -50.79
N GLY A 575 -55.73 32.53 -51.75
CA GLY A 575 -56.35 32.64 -53.08
C GLY A 575 -57.87 32.60 -53.13
N SER A 576 -58.55 32.40 -52.00
CA SER A 576 -60.01 32.45 -51.92
C SER A 576 -60.46 32.82 -50.51
N LEU A 577 -61.23 33.90 -50.41
CA LEU A 577 -62.05 34.41 -49.29
C LEU A 577 -61.65 35.80 -48.80
N SER A 578 -62.53 36.73 -49.15
CA SER A 578 -62.58 38.11 -48.70
C SER A 578 -62.86 38.24 -47.20
N ALA A 579 -62.23 39.25 -46.60
CA ALA A 579 -62.51 39.86 -45.31
C ALA A 579 -62.11 39.06 -44.04
N CYS A 580 -60.85 39.24 -43.62
CA CYS A 580 -60.51 39.23 -42.20
C CYS A 580 -59.38 40.23 -41.91
N SER A 581 -59.48 40.95 -40.80
CA SER A 581 -58.70 42.16 -40.46
C SER A 581 -57.21 41.91 -40.21
N ALA A 582 -56.40 42.96 -40.42
CA ALA A 582 -54.93 42.99 -40.30
C ALA A 582 -54.34 42.65 -38.91
N ALA A 583 -55.18 42.30 -37.93
CA ALA A 583 -54.74 41.87 -36.60
C ALA A 583 -54.31 40.39 -36.54
N ASN A 584 -54.56 39.58 -37.57
CA ASN A 584 -54.29 38.13 -37.54
C ASN A 584 -52.92 37.71 -38.12
N VAL A 585 -52.15 38.60 -38.75
CA VAL A 585 -50.85 38.25 -39.35
C VAL A 585 -49.69 38.28 -38.34
N SER A 586 -49.81 39.06 -37.26
CA SER A 586 -48.74 39.15 -36.23
C SER A 586 -48.61 37.90 -35.36
N ASN A 587 -49.69 37.13 -35.18
CA ASN A 587 -49.67 35.92 -34.34
C ASN A 587 -49.14 34.66 -35.06
N MET A 588 -49.04 34.66 -36.40
CA MET A 588 -48.46 33.55 -37.16
C MET A 588 -46.93 33.62 -37.27
N ALA A 589 -46.31 34.77 -36.98
CA ALA A 589 -44.86 34.95 -37.08
C ALA A 589 -44.04 34.16 -36.03
N GLY A 590 -44.71 33.53 -35.05
CA GLY A 590 -44.10 32.72 -34.00
C GLY A 590 -43.94 31.23 -34.32
N TYR A 591 -44.56 30.73 -35.39
CA TYR A 591 -44.54 29.30 -35.74
C TYR A 591 -43.53 29.04 -36.87
N THR A 592 -42.59 28.13 -36.61
CA THR A 592 -41.54 27.76 -37.57
C THR A 592 -41.83 26.45 -38.31
N ASP A 593 -42.86 25.71 -37.88
CA ASP A 593 -43.29 24.43 -38.48
C ASP A 593 -44.58 24.63 -39.31
N PRO A 594 -44.61 24.27 -40.60
CA PRO A 594 -45.81 24.35 -41.43
C PRO A 594 -47.01 23.56 -40.90
N ASN A 595 -46.80 22.45 -40.17
CA ASN A 595 -47.88 21.62 -39.65
C ASN A 595 -48.63 22.29 -38.49
N GLU A 596 -47.92 23.04 -37.63
CA GLU A 596 -48.54 23.80 -36.54
C GLU A 596 -49.41 24.95 -37.07
N VAL A 597 -49.04 25.55 -38.20
CA VAL A 597 -49.85 26.56 -38.88
C VAL A 597 -51.13 25.93 -39.46
N ILE A 598 -51.04 24.72 -40.00
CA ILE A 598 -52.18 23.95 -40.51
C ILE A 598 -53.12 23.55 -39.37
N ASP A 599 -52.60 23.08 -38.24
CA ASP A 599 -53.40 22.72 -37.07
C ASP A 599 -54.09 23.94 -36.44
N TYR A 600 -53.43 25.10 -36.40
CA TYR A 600 -54.04 26.35 -35.94
C TYR A 600 -55.16 26.84 -36.89
N LEU A 601 -54.98 26.68 -38.20
CA LEU A 601 -56.02 27.02 -39.19
C LEU A 601 -57.19 26.04 -39.16
N ASN A 602 -56.94 24.75 -38.95
CA ASN A 602 -57.97 23.71 -38.80
C ASN A 602 -58.77 23.90 -37.51
N TYR A 603 -58.12 24.27 -36.42
CA TYR A 603 -58.78 24.62 -35.15
C TYR A 603 -59.71 25.83 -35.30
N ARG A 604 -59.35 26.82 -36.13
CA ARG A 604 -60.15 28.05 -36.31
C ARG A 604 -61.29 27.92 -37.33
N ASN A 605 -61.19 26.97 -38.27
CA ASN A 605 -62.22 26.73 -39.29
C ASN A 605 -63.35 25.79 -38.84
N GLY A 606 -63.39 25.39 -37.57
CA GLY A 606 -64.58 24.79 -36.97
C GLY A 606 -64.99 23.44 -37.56
N THR A 607 -64.03 22.56 -37.84
CA THR A 607 -64.34 21.16 -38.16
C THR A 607 -63.57 20.24 -37.22
N GLY A 608 -64.22 19.86 -36.11
CA GLY A 608 -63.72 18.86 -35.16
C GLY A 608 -64.46 18.85 -33.83
N GLU A 609 -65.72 18.39 -33.82
CA GLU A 609 -66.34 17.65 -32.68
C GLU A 609 -65.65 16.27 -32.61
N ASP A 610 -65.57 15.51 -31.52
CA ASP A 610 -65.84 15.62 -30.08
C ASP A 610 -65.16 14.35 -29.48
N ASP A 611 -64.47 14.43 -28.34
CA ASP A 611 -64.77 13.59 -27.16
C ASP A 611 -63.84 13.90 -25.95
N PHE A 612 -64.51 14.07 -24.82
CA PHE A 612 -64.12 14.39 -23.43
C PHE A 612 -63.18 13.32 -22.78
N ASP A 613 -62.44 13.48 -21.67
CA ASP A 613 -62.44 14.42 -20.55
C ASP A 613 -61.11 14.32 -19.74
N LYS A 614 -60.66 15.47 -19.18
CA LYS A 614 -60.11 15.79 -17.81
C LYS A 614 -59.15 14.83 -17.07
N GLU A 615 -58.19 15.27 -16.25
CA GLU A 615 -57.79 16.57 -15.69
C GLU A 615 -56.38 16.42 -15.08
N SER A 616 -55.58 17.50 -15.11
CA SER A 616 -54.33 17.65 -14.38
C SER A 616 -54.30 19.03 -13.70
N GLU A 617 -53.45 19.17 -12.68
CA GLU A 617 -52.98 20.41 -12.02
C GLU A 617 -53.94 21.00 -10.94
N ASP A 618 -53.51 21.55 -9.79
CA ASP A 618 -52.20 22.05 -9.38
C ASP A 618 -52.09 22.48 -7.88
N LEU A 619 -50.84 22.57 -7.40
CA LEU A 619 -50.21 23.59 -6.50
C LEU A 619 -50.61 23.86 -5.02
N LYS A 620 -49.62 23.57 -4.14
CA LYS A 620 -49.01 24.37 -3.03
C LYS A 620 -49.84 24.87 -1.83
N ARG A 621 -49.37 24.50 -0.62
CA ARG A 621 -49.16 25.41 0.55
C ARG A 621 -48.17 24.83 1.58
N VAL A 622 -47.41 25.73 2.19
CA VAL A 622 -46.33 25.55 3.19
C VAL A 622 -46.91 25.44 4.60
N ASN A 623 -46.31 24.62 5.48
CA ASN A 623 -46.26 24.85 6.94
C ASN A 623 -45.13 24.05 7.61
N TYR A 624 -44.38 24.72 8.50
CA TYR A 624 -43.48 24.13 9.51
C TYR A 624 -44.17 24.22 10.88
N SER A 625 -44.14 23.17 11.69
CA SER A 625 -44.10 23.27 13.17
C SER A 625 -43.69 21.95 13.85
N HIS A 626 -42.89 22.09 14.91
CA HIS A 626 -42.20 21.09 15.75
C HIS A 626 -43.04 20.19 16.69
N LYS A 627 -42.32 19.18 17.25
CA LYS A 627 -42.52 18.29 18.43
C LYS A 627 -42.97 16.87 18.06
N GLY A 628 -42.39 15.74 18.49
CA GLY A 628 -41.31 15.36 19.44
C GLY A 628 -41.28 13.80 19.54
N TYR A 629 -40.15 13.21 19.97
CA TYR A 629 -39.91 11.90 20.67
C TYR A 629 -41.07 10.87 20.79
N ASP A 630 -40.94 9.53 20.71
CA ASP A 630 -39.83 8.56 20.82
C ASP A 630 -40.30 7.13 20.38
N LYS A 631 -39.34 6.26 20.04
CA LYS A 631 -39.17 4.79 20.20
C LYS A 631 -40.22 3.68 19.95
N ASP A 632 -39.66 2.58 19.39
CA ASP A 632 -39.91 1.13 19.54
C ASP A 632 -41.14 0.43 18.91
N ALA A 633 -40.85 -0.48 17.96
CA ALA A 633 -41.57 -1.75 17.74
C ALA A 633 -40.74 -2.68 16.82
N SER A 634 -40.05 -3.64 17.43
CA SER A 634 -39.37 -4.78 16.81
C SER A 634 -40.37 -5.87 16.38
N SER A 635 -39.99 -6.65 15.37
CA SER A 635 -40.79 -7.73 14.78
C SER A 635 -40.48 -9.07 15.47
N TYR A 636 -41.49 -9.82 15.91
CA TYR A 636 -41.37 -11.19 16.44
C TYR A 636 -41.37 -12.22 15.29
N ALA A 637 -40.55 -13.27 15.40
CA ALA A 637 -40.64 -14.46 14.55
C ALA A 637 -40.85 -15.71 15.42
N VAL A 638 -41.88 -16.48 15.08
CA VAL A 638 -42.18 -17.81 15.62
C VAL A 638 -41.48 -18.82 14.73
N VAL A 639 -40.70 -19.75 15.31
CA VAL A 639 -40.16 -20.91 14.58
C VAL A 639 -40.64 -22.18 15.27
N ILE A 640 -41.25 -23.05 14.48
CA ILE A 640 -41.75 -24.38 14.83
C ILE A 640 -40.59 -25.36 14.58
N ASP A 641 -40.26 -26.20 15.56
CA ASP A 641 -39.39 -27.37 15.38
C ASP A 641 -40.26 -28.64 15.33
N GLU A 642 -40.10 -29.42 14.26
CA GLU A 642 -40.88 -30.64 13.95
C GLU A 642 -40.29 -31.93 14.56
N SER A 643 -39.40 -31.86 15.56
CA SER A 643 -38.65 -33.05 16.02
C SER A 643 -38.91 -33.57 17.44
N SER A 644 -39.83 -33.00 18.22
CA SER A 644 -40.23 -33.58 19.52
C SER A 644 -41.67 -33.23 19.90
N GLY A 645 -42.56 -34.22 19.85
CA GLY A 645 -44.01 -34.05 20.07
C GLY A 645 -44.46 -33.80 21.51
N GLU A 646 -43.95 -32.77 22.20
CA GLU A 646 -44.53 -32.23 23.44
C GLU A 646 -44.41 -30.69 23.49
N GLU A 647 -45.55 -30.00 23.70
CA GLU A 647 -45.64 -28.53 23.82
C GLU A 647 -45.19 -28.04 25.21
N VAL A 648 -44.12 -27.24 25.27
CA VAL A 648 -43.84 -26.36 26.42
C VAL A 648 -43.51 -24.96 25.92
N ILE A 649 -44.36 -24.00 26.27
CA ILE A 649 -44.17 -22.56 26.03
C ILE A 649 -43.37 -22.00 27.22
N SER A 650 -42.13 -21.59 26.99
CA SER A 650 -41.38 -20.75 27.94
C SER A 650 -40.90 -19.47 27.25
N VAL A 651 -41.39 -18.33 27.75
CA VAL A 651 -40.98 -16.97 27.36
C VAL A 651 -39.73 -16.61 28.15
N VAL A 652 -38.62 -16.32 27.47
CA VAL A 652 -37.39 -15.79 28.07
C VAL A 652 -37.07 -14.44 27.40
N PRO A 653 -36.82 -13.37 28.18
CA PRO A 653 -36.44 -12.07 27.63
C PRO A 653 -35.02 -12.12 27.06
N ILE A 654 -34.83 -11.56 25.86
CA ILE A 654 -33.54 -11.36 25.22
C ILE A 654 -33.02 -10.01 25.71
N ASP A 655 -31.95 -10.02 26.52
CA ASP A 655 -31.13 -8.84 26.75
C ASP A 655 -30.35 -8.53 25.46
N ASP A 656 -30.33 -7.24 25.12
CA ASP A 656 -29.73 -6.64 23.95
C ASP A 656 -28.20 -6.83 23.89
N GLU A 657 -27.68 -7.21 22.72
CA GLU A 657 -26.41 -6.80 22.10
C GLU A 657 -25.81 -7.92 21.22
N LEU A 658 -26.11 -7.87 19.92
CA LEU A 658 -25.28 -8.49 18.88
C LEU A 658 -25.32 -7.59 17.65
N THR A 659 -24.76 -6.40 17.83
CA THR A 659 -24.34 -5.51 16.76
C THR A 659 -23.16 -6.14 16.04
N ILE A 660 -23.32 -6.40 14.74
CA ILE A 660 -22.20 -6.70 13.83
C ILE A 660 -21.34 -5.44 13.78
N GLY A 661 -20.24 -5.47 14.52
CA GLY A 661 -19.31 -4.35 14.67
C GLY A 661 -19.05 -3.98 16.12
N GLU A 662 -18.52 -4.92 16.92
CA GLU A 662 -17.75 -4.63 18.12
C GLU A 662 -16.49 -5.48 18.12
N GLU A 663 -15.38 -4.89 18.54
CA GLU A 663 -14.15 -5.59 18.94
C GLU A 663 -14.57 -6.78 19.81
N ILE A 664 -14.10 -7.99 19.53
CA ILE A 664 -14.12 -9.04 20.55
C ILE A 664 -13.20 -8.50 21.64
N PRO A 665 -13.70 -8.04 22.80
CA PRO A 665 -12.81 -7.89 23.94
C PRO A 665 -12.41 -9.33 24.22
N VAL A 666 -11.11 -9.63 24.21
CA VAL A 666 -10.59 -10.93 24.58
C VAL A 666 -11.03 -11.16 26.02
N SER A 667 -12.21 -11.76 26.17
CA SER A 667 -12.84 -11.97 27.46
C SER A 667 -11.99 -13.01 28.17
N THR A 668 -11.72 -12.71 29.42
CA THR A 668 -11.03 -13.49 30.44
C THR A 668 -11.43 -14.98 30.51
N GLY A 669 -12.53 -15.39 29.84
CA GLY A 669 -13.02 -16.76 29.80
C GLY A 669 -12.34 -17.71 28.79
N LEU A 670 -11.57 -17.22 27.79
CA LEU A 670 -10.86 -18.13 26.89
C LEU A 670 -9.56 -18.67 27.52
N TYR A 671 -8.83 -17.82 28.26
CA TYR A 671 -7.61 -18.21 28.96
C TYR A 671 -7.88 -18.94 30.28
N ALA A 672 -8.98 -18.61 30.98
CA ALA A 672 -9.43 -19.38 32.14
C ALA A 672 -9.87 -20.82 31.80
N LYS A 673 -10.07 -21.15 30.51
CA LYS A 673 -10.33 -22.52 30.04
C LYS A 673 -9.06 -23.30 29.70
N LEU A 674 -7.93 -22.61 29.52
CA LEU A 674 -6.62 -23.22 29.26
C LEU A 674 -5.83 -23.50 30.55
N LEU A 675 -6.28 -22.95 31.68
CA LEU A 675 -5.73 -23.18 33.01
C LEU A 675 -6.71 -24.03 33.82
N ASP A 676 -6.18 -24.96 34.63
CA ASP A 676 -7.02 -25.81 35.47
C ASP A 676 -7.80 -24.96 36.52
N GLU A 677 -9.03 -25.37 36.83
CA GLU A 677 -10.00 -24.56 37.61
C GLU A 677 -9.48 -24.15 39.00
N GLU A 678 -8.57 -24.94 39.59
CA GLU A 678 -7.96 -24.66 40.90
C GLU A 678 -6.94 -23.51 40.86
N VAL A 679 -6.15 -23.40 39.77
CA VAL A 679 -5.14 -22.34 39.58
C VAL A 679 -5.83 -21.00 39.34
N ALA A 680 -6.88 -20.99 38.52
CA ALA A 680 -7.72 -19.82 38.30
C ALA A 680 -8.39 -19.31 39.59
N GLY A 681 -8.74 -20.20 40.52
CA GLY A 681 -9.39 -19.88 41.79
C GLY A 681 -8.48 -19.19 42.83
N VAL A 682 -7.19 -19.53 42.86
CA VAL A 682 -6.20 -18.86 43.72
C VAL A 682 -5.90 -17.45 43.20
N LEU A 683 -5.83 -17.31 41.87
CA LEU A 683 -5.41 -16.07 41.19
C LEU A 683 -6.55 -15.05 41.05
N ALA A 684 -7.82 -15.48 41.08
CA ALA A 684 -8.99 -14.61 41.10
C ALA A 684 -9.10 -13.70 42.35
N ARG A 685 -8.27 -13.92 43.37
CA ARG A 685 -8.24 -13.11 44.60
C ARG A 685 -7.43 -11.81 44.47
N TYR A 686 -6.62 -11.67 43.42
CA TYR A 686 -5.74 -10.51 43.22
C TYR A 686 -6.33 -9.55 42.17
N ARG A 687 -6.53 -8.27 42.55
CA ARG A 687 -7.08 -7.24 41.66
C ARG A 687 -5.95 -6.44 40.99
N THR A 688 -5.63 -6.77 39.74
CA THR A 688 -4.86 -5.88 38.86
C THR A 688 -5.71 -5.44 37.67
N ASP A 689 -5.61 -4.15 37.30
CA ASP A 689 -6.53 -3.49 36.36
C ASP A 689 -6.18 -3.70 34.87
N SER A 690 -5.07 -4.37 34.54
CA SER A 690 -4.66 -4.66 33.16
C SER A 690 -4.47 -6.17 32.91
N LEU A 691 -5.05 -6.68 31.81
CA LEU A 691 -4.95 -8.09 31.39
C LEU A 691 -3.47 -8.51 31.17
N ARG A 692 -2.65 -7.58 30.69
CA ARG A 692 -1.20 -7.73 30.45
C ARG A 692 -0.41 -7.94 31.75
N ASP A 693 -0.67 -7.13 32.77
CA ASP A 693 0.03 -7.21 34.06
C ASP A 693 -0.41 -8.46 34.85
N ARG A 694 -1.68 -8.84 34.68
CA ARG A 694 -2.25 -10.05 35.27
C ARG A 694 -1.60 -11.32 34.69
N VAL A 695 -1.41 -11.40 33.38
CA VAL A 695 -0.80 -12.57 32.72
C VAL A 695 0.70 -12.69 32.98
N MET A 696 1.42 -11.57 33.06
CA MET A 696 2.81 -11.54 33.52
C MET A 696 2.96 -12.10 34.94
N TYR A 697 2.07 -11.68 35.84
CA TYR A 697 2.01 -12.19 37.21
C TYR A 697 1.69 -13.69 37.25
N GLU A 698 0.73 -14.14 36.44
CA GLU A 698 0.29 -15.54 36.35
C GLU A 698 1.42 -16.45 35.82
N THR A 699 2.19 -15.99 34.83
CA THR A 699 3.32 -16.74 34.24
C THR A 699 4.54 -16.78 35.16
N ASP A 700 4.87 -15.67 35.82
CA ASP A 700 5.97 -15.61 36.78
C ASP A 700 5.67 -16.42 38.04
N ALA A 701 4.41 -16.52 38.46
CA ALA A 701 3.97 -17.37 39.57
C ALA A 701 4.04 -18.87 39.22
N LEU A 702 3.65 -19.26 38.00
CA LEU A 702 3.75 -20.64 37.50
C LEU A 702 5.20 -21.13 37.44
N LEU A 703 6.12 -20.31 36.92
CA LEU A 703 7.57 -20.57 36.93
C LEU A 703 8.12 -20.81 38.34
N CYS A 704 7.59 -20.11 39.36
CA CYS A 704 8.01 -20.31 40.74
C CYS A 704 7.46 -21.60 41.36
N LEU A 705 6.32 -22.10 40.87
CA LEU A 705 5.66 -23.32 41.36
C LEU A 705 6.25 -24.59 40.72
N GLU A 706 6.66 -24.53 39.45
CA GLU A 706 7.35 -25.61 38.73
C GLU A 706 8.71 -25.95 39.34
N VAL A 707 9.45 -24.95 39.85
CA VAL A 707 10.82 -25.13 40.38
C VAL A 707 10.86 -25.66 41.83
N PHE A 708 9.74 -25.60 42.59
CA PHE A 708 9.72 -26.02 44.01
C PHE A 708 8.56 -26.96 44.39
N PRO A 709 8.47 -28.16 43.79
CA PRO A 709 7.37 -29.09 44.03
C PRO A 709 7.29 -29.60 45.48
N GLU A 710 8.43 -29.81 46.16
CA GLU A 710 8.44 -30.33 47.55
C GLU A 710 8.03 -29.28 48.60
N LYS A 711 8.36 -27.99 48.43
CA LYS A 711 7.87 -26.94 49.33
C LYS A 711 6.36 -26.68 49.14
N ALA A 712 5.81 -26.82 47.93
CA ALA A 712 4.37 -26.74 47.66
C ALA A 712 3.55 -27.77 48.47
N LYS A 713 4.15 -28.93 48.75
CA LYS A 713 3.61 -30.01 49.61
C LYS A 713 3.40 -29.56 51.07
N ARG A 714 4.29 -28.73 51.61
CA ARG A 714 4.19 -28.16 52.97
C ARG A 714 3.08 -27.10 53.10
N TYR A 715 2.61 -26.57 51.98
CA TYR A 715 1.61 -25.51 51.88
C TYR A 715 0.23 -25.99 51.43
N GLY A 716 0.02 -27.30 51.27
CA GLY A 716 -1.31 -27.90 51.10
C GLY A 716 -1.91 -27.83 49.70
N ILE A 717 -1.09 -27.76 48.65
CA ILE A 717 -1.53 -27.77 47.24
C ILE A 717 -0.99 -29.03 46.57
N GLU A 718 -1.58 -30.18 46.91
CA GLU A 718 -1.05 -31.50 46.50
C GLU A 718 -1.33 -31.90 45.05
N LYS A 719 -2.14 -31.16 44.28
CA LYS A 719 -2.55 -31.59 42.92
C LYS A 719 -1.89 -30.88 41.73
N VAL A 720 -1.30 -29.70 41.92
CA VAL A 720 -0.69 -28.95 40.80
C VAL A 720 0.66 -29.54 40.39
N ALA A 721 1.45 -30.08 41.34
CA ALA A 721 2.79 -30.60 41.06
C ALA A 721 2.82 -31.97 40.37
N THR A 722 1.68 -32.65 40.22
CA THR A 722 1.66 -34.04 39.68
C THR A 722 1.33 -34.10 38.19
N GLN A 723 1.02 -32.96 37.55
CA GLN A 723 0.71 -32.86 36.12
C GLN A 723 1.79 -32.16 35.28
N LEU A 724 2.85 -31.64 35.90
CA LEU A 724 3.93 -30.91 35.22
C LEU A 724 5.21 -31.76 35.24
N GLY A 725 5.29 -32.77 34.36
CA GLY A 725 6.40 -33.71 34.23
C GLY A 725 7.77 -33.10 34.52
N SER A 726 8.50 -33.72 35.46
CA SER A 726 9.77 -33.25 35.97
C SER A 726 10.91 -33.50 34.97
N ASP A 727 11.66 -32.45 34.62
CA ASP A 727 13.12 -32.48 34.55
C ASP A 727 13.75 -31.06 34.44
N ILE A 728 13.47 -30.18 35.42
CA ILE A 728 14.38 -29.07 35.76
C ILE A 728 14.47 -28.96 37.29
N MET A 729 15.66 -29.30 37.82
CA MET A 729 16.14 -29.21 39.22
C MET A 729 15.21 -29.72 40.34
N ASN A 730 15.33 -31.01 40.66
CA ASN A 730 14.89 -31.59 41.93
C ASN A 730 15.81 -31.10 43.08
N ILE A 731 15.31 -30.23 43.96
CA ILE A 731 16.06 -29.76 45.14
C ILE A 731 15.59 -30.51 46.41
N PRO A 732 16.45 -31.29 47.11
CA PRO A 732 16.04 -32.09 48.27
C PRO A 732 15.75 -31.26 49.54
N GLU A 733 14.87 -31.80 50.40
CA GLU A 733 14.42 -31.23 51.69
C GLU A 733 15.51 -31.00 52.78
N THR A 734 16.79 -31.31 52.54
CA THR A 734 17.85 -31.21 53.55
C THR A 734 19.11 -30.59 52.97
N GLY A 735 19.46 -29.38 53.43
CA GLY A 735 20.75 -28.72 53.20
C GLY A 735 21.13 -28.64 51.71
N ILE A 736 20.82 -27.52 51.06
CA ILE A 736 21.35 -27.27 49.72
C ILE A 736 22.85 -27.09 49.88
N ASP A 737 23.65 -28.13 49.64
CA ASP A 737 25.10 -28.08 49.77
C ASP A 737 25.78 -27.48 48.51
N ASP A 738 25.04 -27.37 47.40
CA ASP A 738 25.51 -26.78 46.13
C ASP A 738 25.20 -25.28 46.04
N ILE A 739 26.23 -24.47 45.77
CA ILE A 739 26.16 -23.01 45.64
C ILE A 739 25.27 -22.60 44.46
N LEU A 740 25.27 -23.38 43.38
CA LEU A 740 24.45 -23.13 42.20
C LEU A 740 22.96 -23.15 42.56
N ASP A 741 22.54 -24.20 43.25
CA ASP A 741 21.17 -24.40 43.70
C ASP A 741 20.75 -23.36 44.73
N GLN A 742 21.67 -22.92 45.61
CA GLN A 742 21.38 -21.85 46.57
C GLN A 742 21.10 -20.51 45.88
N TYR A 743 21.87 -20.13 44.85
CA TYR A 743 21.60 -18.91 44.10
C TYR A 743 20.31 -19.01 43.28
N ASN A 744 20.07 -20.13 42.59
CA ASN A 744 18.82 -20.33 41.85
C ASN A 744 17.61 -20.29 42.81
N CYS A 745 17.74 -20.88 44.01
CA CYS A 745 16.70 -20.81 45.03
C CYS A 745 16.41 -19.38 45.48
N ALA A 746 17.46 -18.61 45.75
CA ALA A 746 17.35 -17.22 46.16
C ALA A 746 16.67 -16.37 45.08
N ALA A 747 17.01 -16.58 43.80
CA ALA A 747 16.42 -15.84 42.69
C ALA A 747 14.92 -16.09 42.55
N VAL A 748 14.50 -17.36 42.56
CA VAL A 748 13.09 -17.74 42.38
C VAL A 748 12.24 -17.30 43.58
N LEU A 749 12.73 -17.47 44.81
CA LEU A 749 12.02 -17.02 46.01
C LEU A 749 11.88 -15.50 46.07
N ALA A 750 12.93 -14.76 45.69
CA ALA A 750 12.88 -13.30 45.59
C ALA A 750 11.90 -12.83 44.50
N LYS A 751 11.89 -13.50 43.34
CA LYS A 751 10.93 -13.26 42.27
C LYS A 751 9.49 -13.54 42.71
N ALA A 752 9.24 -14.67 43.37
CA ALA A 752 7.93 -15.04 43.89
C ALA A 752 7.41 -14.01 44.90
N ALA A 753 8.25 -13.57 45.84
CA ALA A 753 7.91 -12.55 46.83
C ALA A 753 7.64 -11.17 46.20
N TYR A 754 8.37 -10.81 45.14
CA TYR A 754 8.18 -9.55 44.42
C TYR A 754 6.91 -9.54 43.59
N VAL A 755 6.69 -10.62 42.83
CA VAL A 755 5.54 -10.75 41.94
C VAL A 755 4.29 -10.89 42.78
N MET A 756 4.29 -11.70 43.84
CA MET A 756 3.12 -12.01 44.66
C MET A 756 3.20 -11.42 46.09
N PRO A 757 3.14 -10.09 46.27
CA PRO A 757 3.33 -9.46 47.58
C PRO A 757 2.18 -9.75 48.57
N GLU A 758 1.00 -10.09 48.06
CA GLU A 758 -0.18 -10.47 48.86
C GLU A 758 -0.26 -11.99 49.11
N TRP A 759 0.77 -12.76 48.74
CA TRP A 759 0.87 -14.17 49.11
C TRP A 759 1.21 -14.26 50.61
N ASP A 760 0.46 -15.06 51.38
CA ASP A 760 0.62 -15.20 52.83
C ASP A 760 2.05 -15.63 53.27
N MET A 761 2.86 -16.14 52.34
CA MET A 761 4.25 -16.55 52.56
C MET A 761 5.28 -15.63 51.91
N ALA A 762 4.89 -14.51 51.28
CA ALA A 762 5.79 -13.60 50.58
C ALA A 762 6.91 -13.06 51.49
N GLU A 763 6.56 -12.69 52.72
CA GLU A 763 7.52 -12.23 53.74
C GLU A 763 8.54 -13.32 54.07
N LYS A 764 8.07 -14.55 54.30
CA LYS A 764 8.93 -15.71 54.57
C LYS A 764 9.78 -16.09 53.36
N ALA A 765 9.24 -16.02 52.15
CA ALA A 765 9.97 -16.31 50.92
C ALA A 765 11.08 -15.27 50.68
N SER A 766 10.82 -14.00 51.00
CA SER A 766 11.84 -12.95 50.99
C SER A 766 12.95 -13.22 52.01
N GLU A 767 12.60 -13.64 53.24
CA GLU A 767 13.59 -14.00 54.27
C GLU A 767 14.45 -15.21 53.86
N ASP A 768 13.81 -16.28 53.39
CA ASP A 768 14.47 -17.48 52.88
C ASP A 768 15.40 -17.13 51.69
N ALA A 769 14.96 -16.26 50.77
CA ALA A 769 15.76 -15.83 49.62
C ALA A 769 17.05 -15.12 50.03
N GLU A 770 16.96 -14.21 51.00
CA GLU A 770 18.15 -13.55 51.56
C GLU A 770 19.07 -14.53 52.29
N GLU A 771 18.51 -15.52 52.99
CA GLU A 771 19.28 -16.52 53.71
C GLU A 771 20.08 -17.40 52.74
N TYR A 772 19.45 -17.93 51.69
CA TYR A 772 20.13 -18.73 50.67
C TYR A 772 21.21 -17.94 49.93
N PHE A 773 20.97 -16.66 49.60
CA PHE A 773 21.99 -15.82 48.99
C PHE A 773 23.20 -15.61 49.92
N LYS A 774 22.97 -15.39 51.22
CA LYS A 774 24.05 -15.24 52.21
C LYS A 774 24.81 -16.54 52.46
N GLN A 775 24.13 -17.68 52.43
CA GLN A 775 24.75 -19.01 52.54
C GLN A 775 25.69 -19.25 51.35
N ALA A 776 25.24 -18.93 50.13
CA ALA A 776 26.04 -19.05 48.90
C ALA A 776 27.30 -18.16 48.93
N GLU A 777 27.15 -16.90 49.33
CA GLU A 777 28.28 -15.95 49.47
C GLU A 777 29.31 -16.37 50.54
N SER A 778 28.91 -17.20 51.50
CA SER A 778 29.80 -17.62 52.60
C SER A 778 30.75 -18.76 52.21
N VAL A 779 30.50 -19.43 51.08
CA VAL A 779 31.33 -20.52 50.58
C VAL A 779 32.33 -19.99 49.55
N THR A 780 33.62 -20.16 49.81
CA THR A 780 34.68 -19.81 48.85
C THR A 780 34.90 -20.98 47.89
N ALA A 781 34.22 -20.98 46.75
CA ALA A 781 34.37 -22.01 45.72
C ALA A 781 35.35 -21.60 44.60
N GLU A 782 36.07 -22.59 44.05
CA GLU A 782 36.93 -22.41 42.86
C GLU A 782 36.11 -22.13 41.58
N ASN A 783 34.82 -22.49 41.55
CA ASN A 783 33.90 -22.29 40.43
C ASN A 783 32.62 -21.58 40.92
N ASP A 784 32.64 -20.24 41.01
CA ASP A 784 31.46 -19.43 41.34
C ASP A 784 30.47 -19.40 40.15
N PRO A 785 29.19 -19.78 40.33
CA PRO A 785 28.18 -19.74 39.26
C PRO A 785 27.70 -18.31 39.02
N VAL A 786 28.52 -17.52 38.31
CA VAL A 786 28.34 -16.08 38.07
C VAL A 786 26.95 -15.73 37.51
N ALA A 787 26.44 -16.54 36.58
CA ALA A 787 25.12 -16.35 35.96
C ALA A 787 23.96 -16.46 36.97
N SER A 788 23.96 -17.50 37.82
CA SER A 788 22.96 -17.69 38.87
C SER A 788 23.08 -16.67 39.99
N ARG A 789 24.32 -16.30 40.34
CA ARG A 789 24.60 -15.24 41.30
C ARG A 789 24.06 -13.88 40.83
N LEU A 790 24.24 -13.56 39.55
CA LEU A 790 23.66 -12.36 38.92
C LEU A 790 22.13 -12.38 38.98
N TRP A 791 21.51 -13.50 38.64
CA TRP A 791 20.06 -13.64 38.69
C TRP A 791 19.50 -13.40 40.09
N ALA A 792 20.07 -14.07 41.09
CA ALA A 792 19.67 -13.93 42.47
C ALA A 792 19.85 -12.49 42.99
N ALA A 793 20.99 -11.87 42.69
CA ALA A 793 21.26 -10.49 43.08
C ALA A 793 20.31 -9.49 42.40
N ALA A 794 19.98 -9.69 41.12
CA ALA A 794 19.07 -8.82 40.39
C ALA A 794 17.63 -8.92 40.91
N GLU A 795 17.15 -10.13 41.22
CA GLU A 795 15.82 -10.34 41.79
C GLU A 795 15.71 -9.84 43.23
N LEU A 796 16.72 -10.08 44.07
CA LEU A 796 16.79 -9.50 45.42
C LEU A 796 16.90 -7.97 45.38
N TYR A 797 17.61 -7.41 44.39
CA TYR A 797 17.64 -5.96 44.19
C TYR A 797 16.29 -5.41 43.76
N ARG A 798 15.59 -6.09 42.84
CA ARG A 798 14.24 -5.74 42.39
C ARG A 798 13.23 -5.78 43.53
N LEU A 799 13.34 -6.76 44.42
CA LEU A 799 12.50 -6.92 45.60
C LEU A 799 12.78 -5.88 46.70
N THR A 800 14.05 -5.65 47.04
CA THR A 800 14.44 -4.93 48.27
C THR A 800 14.95 -3.50 48.04
N GLY A 801 15.39 -3.18 46.82
CA GLY A 801 16.09 -1.93 46.50
C GLY A 801 17.45 -1.76 47.19
N SER A 802 17.98 -2.80 47.84
CA SER A 802 19.20 -2.73 48.64
C SER A 802 20.44 -2.45 47.79
N ARG A 803 21.26 -1.50 48.22
CA ARG A 803 22.52 -1.15 47.54
C ARG A 803 23.54 -2.29 47.52
N THR A 804 23.44 -3.23 48.46
CA THR A 804 24.32 -4.40 48.53
C THR A 804 24.15 -5.27 47.29
N TYR A 805 22.92 -5.66 46.95
CA TYR A 805 22.65 -6.49 45.76
C TYR A 805 22.92 -5.72 44.46
N ARG A 806 22.62 -4.42 44.42
CA ARG A 806 23.00 -3.57 43.29
C ARG A 806 24.52 -3.58 43.03
N SER A 807 25.33 -3.53 44.08
CA SER A 807 26.80 -3.55 43.91
C SER A 807 27.32 -4.87 43.35
N VAL A 808 26.62 -5.98 43.66
CA VAL A 808 26.92 -7.30 43.07
C VAL A 808 26.55 -7.29 41.58
N VAL A 809 25.34 -6.83 41.22
CA VAL A 809 24.91 -6.73 39.82
C VAL A 809 25.83 -5.82 39.01
N ASP A 810 26.16 -4.63 39.52
CA ASP A 810 27.03 -3.68 38.84
C ASP A 810 28.46 -4.21 38.61
N ALA A 811 28.90 -5.18 39.43
CA ALA A 811 30.23 -5.79 39.32
C ALA A 811 30.30 -6.91 38.26
N ILE A 812 29.21 -7.65 38.05
CA ILE A 812 29.22 -8.89 37.23
C ILE A 812 28.36 -8.81 35.96
N ALA A 813 27.43 -7.85 35.86
CA ALA A 813 26.51 -7.78 34.72
C ALA A 813 27.22 -7.58 33.38
N MET A 814 28.31 -6.80 33.32
CA MET A 814 29.04 -6.59 32.08
C MET A 814 29.75 -7.85 31.58
N ASP A 815 30.26 -8.68 32.49
CA ASP A 815 30.94 -9.93 32.13
C ASP A 815 29.94 -10.91 31.50
N VAL A 816 28.75 -11.03 32.09
CA VAL A 816 27.64 -11.85 31.55
C VAL A 816 27.13 -11.29 30.21
N ILE A 817 27.03 -9.97 30.05
CA ILE A 817 26.64 -9.35 28.77
C ILE A 817 27.64 -9.70 27.65
N THR A 818 28.94 -9.78 27.96
CA THR A 818 29.97 -10.13 26.96
C THR A 818 30.02 -11.62 26.60
N GLU A 819 29.54 -12.51 27.47
CA GLU A 819 29.48 -13.96 27.19
C GLU A 819 28.36 -14.33 26.21
N GLY A 820 27.33 -13.47 26.10
CA GLY A 820 26.20 -13.62 25.15
C GLY A 820 24.92 -14.13 25.81
N PHE A 821 23.82 -14.19 25.05
CA PHE A 821 22.53 -14.64 25.58
C PHE A 821 22.27 -16.11 25.25
N SER A 822 22.19 -16.96 26.28
CA SER A 822 21.60 -18.29 26.22
C SER A 822 20.45 -18.38 27.24
N TYR A 823 19.31 -18.89 26.84
CA TYR A 823 18.13 -19.09 27.72
C TYR A 823 18.33 -20.19 28.76
N GLU A 824 19.28 -21.08 28.50
CA GLU A 824 19.71 -22.14 29.42
C GLU A 824 20.54 -21.54 30.56
N GLU A 825 21.00 -20.29 30.42
CA GLU A 825 21.83 -19.62 31.40
C GLU A 825 21.03 -18.67 32.30
N PRO A 826 21.05 -18.89 33.64
CA PRO A 826 20.36 -18.06 34.62
C PRO A 826 20.63 -16.54 34.51
N GLY A 827 21.80 -16.16 33.98
CA GLY A 827 22.23 -14.77 33.83
C GLY A 827 21.29 -13.94 32.96
N PHE A 828 20.63 -14.57 31.99
CA PHE A 828 19.61 -13.94 31.15
C PHE A 828 18.49 -13.34 32.01
N TYR A 829 17.86 -14.16 32.86
CA TYR A 829 16.77 -13.72 33.74
C TYR A 829 17.21 -12.61 34.69
N GLY A 830 18.46 -12.64 35.16
CA GLY A 830 19.05 -11.58 35.98
C GLY A 830 19.15 -10.23 35.28
N LEU A 831 19.63 -10.20 34.03
CA LEU A 831 19.76 -8.96 33.26
C LEU A 831 18.38 -8.32 32.99
N PHE A 832 17.36 -9.12 32.70
CA PHE A 832 15.98 -8.64 32.54
C PHE A 832 15.38 -8.17 33.87
N ALA A 833 15.55 -8.91 34.97
CA ALA A 833 15.10 -8.48 36.29
C ALA A 833 15.73 -7.14 36.69
N TYR A 834 17.00 -6.92 36.35
CA TYR A 834 17.66 -5.64 36.56
C TYR A 834 17.10 -4.52 35.68
N LEU A 835 16.86 -4.78 34.38
CA LEU A 835 16.26 -3.81 33.46
C LEU A 835 14.85 -3.38 33.89
N MET A 836 14.07 -4.32 34.41
CA MET A 836 12.68 -4.13 34.86
C MET A 836 12.55 -3.70 36.32
N SER A 837 13.68 -3.42 36.99
CA SER A 837 13.66 -3.02 38.41
C SER A 837 13.00 -1.64 38.58
N PRO A 838 12.08 -1.47 39.56
CA PRO A 838 11.48 -0.17 39.86
C PRO A 838 12.46 0.79 40.57
N HIS A 839 13.64 0.30 40.95
CA HIS A 839 14.67 1.05 41.64
C HIS A 839 15.72 1.64 40.67
N GLN A 840 16.51 2.61 41.13
CA GLN A 840 17.48 3.29 40.27
C GLN A 840 18.62 2.35 39.84
N THR A 841 18.67 1.98 38.56
CA THR A 841 19.69 1.12 37.95
C THR A 841 20.86 1.91 37.35
N ASN A 842 21.93 1.21 36.96
CA ASN A 842 23.07 1.80 36.24
C ASN A 842 22.76 1.96 34.75
N TYR A 843 22.67 3.22 34.29
CA TYR A 843 22.34 3.57 32.91
C TYR A 843 23.22 2.88 31.85
N ASN A 844 24.53 2.77 32.10
CA ASN A 844 25.46 2.19 31.13
C ASN A 844 25.23 0.68 30.96
N ILE A 845 24.91 0.00 32.06
CA ILE A 845 24.61 -1.44 32.05
C ILE A 845 23.28 -1.67 31.35
N CYS A 846 22.21 -0.93 31.69
CA CYS A 846 20.91 -1.05 31.02
C CYS A 846 20.97 -0.74 29.53
N THR A 847 21.77 0.25 29.12
CA THR A 847 21.99 0.56 27.70
C THR A 847 22.68 -0.59 26.97
N SER A 848 23.67 -1.23 27.62
CA SER A 848 24.38 -2.37 27.06
C SER A 848 23.48 -3.60 26.95
N ILE A 849 22.66 -3.87 27.98
CA ILE A 849 21.64 -4.94 27.94
C ILE A 849 20.69 -4.70 26.77
N MET A 850 20.12 -3.50 26.64
CA MET A 850 19.19 -3.19 25.55
C MET A 850 19.84 -3.37 24.17
N ASN A 851 21.06 -2.86 23.96
CA ASN A 851 21.75 -3.00 22.68
C ASN A 851 21.93 -4.47 22.29
N VAL A 852 22.43 -5.32 23.19
CA VAL A 852 22.62 -6.74 22.88
C VAL A 852 21.28 -7.45 22.65
N VAL A 853 20.23 -7.14 23.43
CA VAL A 853 18.89 -7.74 23.26
C VAL A 853 18.31 -7.38 21.89
N PHE A 854 18.44 -6.11 21.48
CA PHE A 854 18.02 -5.65 20.16
C PHE A 854 18.87 -6.25 19.04
N ASP A 855 20.19 -6.33 19.19
CA ASP A 855 21.09 -6.85 18.16
C ASP A 855 20.84 -8.34 17.92
N GLU A 856 20.70 -9.14 18.98
CA GLU A 856 20.37 -10.58 18.89
C GLU A 856 18.98 -10.81 18.30
N SER A 857 17.97 -10.06 18.75
CA SER A 857 16.61 -10.18 18.21
C SER A 857 16.56 -9.78 16.72
N ASN A 858 17.29 -8.74 16.34
CA ASN A 858 17.43 -8.31 14.95
C ASN A 858 18.22 -9.31 14.09
N ALA A 859 19.18 -10.04 14.68
CA ALA A 859 19.89 -11.10 13.99
C ALA A 859 18.96 -12.28 13.70
N LEU A 860 18.12 -12.66 14.66
CA LEU A 860 17.15 -13.74 14.54
C LEU A 860 16.10 -13.47 13.45
N ILE A 861 15.49 -12.28 13.41
CA ILE A 861 14.47 -11.98 12.38
C ILE A 861 15.02 -11.84 10.95
N LYS A 862 16.33 -11.64 10.79
CA LYS A 862 17.00 -11.60 9.48
C LYS A 862 17.22 -12.98 8.89
N GLU A 863 16.96 -14.05 9.65
CA GLU A 863 17.02 -15.41 9.12
C GLU A 863 15.92 -15.62 8.06
N PRO A 864 16.23 -16.30 6.93
CA PRO A 864 15.24 -16.62 5.90
C PRO A 864 14.04 -17.33 6.51
N ILE A 865 12.82 -17.02 6.07
CA ILE A 865 11.57 -17.61 6.61
C ILE A 865 11.64 -19.14 6.64
N ASP A 866 12.21 -19.76 5.60
CA ASP A 866 12.39 -21.22 5.58
C ASP A 866 13.22 -21.72 6.76
N ALA A 867 14.28 -20.99 7.14
CA ALA A 867 15.13 -21.29 8.30
C ALA A 867 14.43 -21.06 9.65
N GLN A 868 13.29 -20.36 9.64
CA GLN A 868 12.47 -20.19 10.84
C GLN A 868 11.69 -21.46 11.20
N PHE A 869 11.59 -22.41 10.25
CA PHE A 869 10.93 -23.71 10.40
C PHE A 869 11.92 -24.91 10.50
N TYR A 870 13.23 -24.67 10.61
CA TYR A 870 14.22 -25.73 10.91
C TYR A 870 15.54 -25.17 11.51
N ASP A 871 16.11 -25.84 12.52
CA ASP A 871 17.40 -25.43 13.11
C ASP A 871 18.57 -25.79 12.17
N LYS A 872 19.22 -24.76 11.60
CA LYS A 872 20.41 -24.89 10.73
C LYS A 872 21.68 -25.31 11.46
N ARG A 873 21.73 -25.22 12.78
CA ARG A 873 22.92 -25.47 13.61
C ARG A 873 23.05 -26.94 14.02
N LEU A 874 22.06 -27.77 13.70
CA LEU A 874 22.14 -29.21 13.86
C LEU A 874 22.81 -29.83 12.62
N ASP A 875 23.97 -30.46 12.81
CA ASP A 875 24.65 -31.22 11.77
C ASP A 875 23.75 -32.39 11.33
N ASP A 876 23.85 -32.84 10.07
CA ASP A 876 22.97 -33.85 9.44
C ASP A 876 22.94 -35.20 10.20
N LYS A 877 23.85 -35.40 11.16
CA LYS A 877 23.96 -36.58 12.04
C LYS A 877 23.24 -36.44 13.40
N THR A 878 22.73 -35.27 13.72
CA THR A 878 22.14 -34.91 15.03
C THR A 878 20.62 -34.69 14.98
N ARG A 879 19.93 -35.21 13.95
CA ARG A 879 18.45 -35.37 13.88
C ARG A 879 17.86 -36.30 14.97
N GLN A 880 18.56 -36.47 16.08
CA GLN A 880 18.18 -37.35 17.19
C GLN A 880 17.87 -36.61 18.49
N ASN A 881 18.12 -35.29 18.59
CA ASN A 881 17.68 -34.49 19.74
C ASN A 881 16.70 -33.38 19.30
N ASP A 882 15.58 -33.79 18.71
CA ASP A 882 14.49 -32.90 18.28
C ASP A 882 13.94 -32.06 19.46
N GLU A 883 14.06 -32.55 20.70
CA GLU A 883 13.74 -31.85 21.95
C GLU A 883 14.61 -30.59 22.20
N SER A 884 15.93 -30.70 22.00
CA SER A 884 16.86 -29.57 22.19
C SER A 884 16.63 -28.47 21.14
N ALA A 885 16.14 -28.84 19.96
CA ALA A 885 15.74 -27.89 18.93
C ALA A 885 14.47 -27.15 19.35
N ALA A 886 13.47 -27.88 19.86
CA ALA A 886 12.22 -27.29 20.34
C ALA A 886 12.45 -26.30 21.49
N LEU A 887 13.29 -26.65 22.48
CA LEU A 887 13.66 -25.77 23.58
C LEU A 887 14.36 -24.49 23.10
N ARG A 888 15.30 -24.62 22.14
CA ARG A 888 15.96 -23.46 21.53
C ARG A 888 14.99 -22.58 20.76
N MET A 889 14.11 -23.15 19.95
CA MET A 889 13.09 -22.41 19.20
C MET A 889 12.20 -21.61 20.13
N MET A 890 11.83 -22.22 21.26
CA MET A 890 11.02 -21.58 22.30
C MET A 890 11.75 -20.42 22.97
N SER A 891 13.05 -20.56 23.17
CA SER A 891 13.87 -19.53 23.77
C SER A 891 14.07 -18.29 22.92
N GLU A 892 14.26 -18.48 21.62
CA GLU A 892 14.37 -17.39 20.65
C GLU A 892 13.04 -16.66 20.55
N ALA A 893 11.93 -17.41 20.58
CA ALA A 893 10.59 -16.84 20.68
C ALA A 893 10.44 -15.99 21.95
N TYR A 894 10.91 -16.47 23.10
CA TYR A 894 10.87 -15.73 24.36
C TYR A 894 11.69 -14.42 24.31
N LEU A 895 12.92 -14.48 23.82
CA LEU A 895 13.79 -13.31 23.65
C LEU A 895 13.14 -12.26 22.73
N VAL A 896 12.66 -12.68 21.57
CA VAL A 896 12.02 -11.78 20.61
C VAL A 896 10.70 -11.21 21.15
N THR A 897 9.94 -12.00 21.93
CA THR A 897 8.73 -11.53 22.63
C THR A 897 9.07 -10.44 23.65
N MET A 898 10.16 -10.59 24.39
CA MET A 898 10.64 -9.57 25.33
C MET A 898 11.10 -8.29 24.62
N THR A 899 11.82 -8.43 23.51
CA THR A 899 12.21 -7.27 22.69
C THR A 899 10.98 -6.56 22.13
N ASN A 900 9.97 -7.32 21.71
CA ASN A 900 8.69 -6.80 21.24
C ASN A 900 7.92 -6.04 22.34
N TYR A 901 8.06 -6.43 23.61
CA TYR A 901 7.50 -5.71 24.76
C TYR A 901 8.12 -4.31 24.90
N VAL A 902 9.42 -4.18 24.63
CA VAL A 902 10.16 -2.90 24.72
C VAL A 902 9.98 -2.07 23.46
N SER A 903 9.92 -2.70 22.28
CA SER A 903 9.77 -2.07 20.97
C SER A 903 8.90 -2.92 20.05
N VAL A 904 7.63 -2.56 19.95
CA VAL A 904 6.62 -3.28 19.18
C VAL A 904 6.99 -3.34 17.69
N SER A 905 7.14 -4.54 17.13
CA SER A 905 7.40 -4.81 15.70
C SER A 905 6.60 -6.02 15.20
N VAL A 906 6.04 -5.89 13.98
CA VAL A 906 5.33 -6.98 13.30
C VAL A 906 6.28 -8.11 12.90
N GLU A 907 7.55 -7.79 12.64
CA GLU A 907 8.58 -8.77 12.29
C GLU A 907 8.92 -9.67 13.48
N TYR A 908 8.99 -9.09 14.69
CA TYR A 908 9.14 -9.85 15.93
C TYR A 908 7.95 -10.76 16.18
N ARG A 909 6.72 -10.25 15.97
CA ARG A 909 5.49 -11.05 16.09
C ARG A 909 5.48 -12.23 15.10
N GLY A 910 5.76 -11.98 13.83
CA GLY A 910 5.78 -13.03 12.80
C GLY A 910 6.86 -14.08 13.06
N PHE A 911 8.04 -13.67 13.53
CA PHE A 911 9.10 -14.60 13.92
C PHE A 911 8.66 -15.51 15.08
N VAL A 912 8.05 -14.92 16.11
CA VAL A 912 7.54 -15.67 17.27
C VAL A 912 6.42 -16.64 16.86
N GLU A 913 5.48 -16.20 16.00
CA GLU A 913 4.44 -17.07 15.44
C GLU A 913 5.03 -18.25 14.66
N ASN A 914 6.11 -18.03 13.89
CA ASN A 914 6.79 -19.11 13.16
C ASN A 914 7.49 -20.12 14.08
N ARG A 915 8.12 -19.65 15.17
CA ARG A 915 8.73 -20.53 16.19
C ARG A 915 7.67 -21.34 16.95
N LEU A 916 6.51 -20.76 17.23
CA LEU A 916 5.36 -21.49 17.79
C LEU A 916 4.82 -22.53 16.79
N ASN A 917 4.64 -22.16 15.53
CA ASN A 917 4.20 -23.10 14.50
C ASN A 917 5.16 -24.29 14.38
N TYR A 918 6.48 -24.05 14.47
CA TYR A 918 7.49 -25.12 14.52
C TYR A 918 7.24 -26.08 15.69
N ILE A 919 6.92 -25.56 16.88
CA ILE A 919 6.61 -26.34 18.09
C ILE A 919 5.32 -27.17 17.87
N TYR A 920 4.30 -26.59 17.25
CA TYR A 920 3.02 -27.24 16.92
C TYR A 920 3.04 -28.13 15.66
N GLY A 921 4.21 -28.64 15.26
CA GLY A 921 4.32 -29.60 14.16
C GLY A 921 4.59 -29.04 12.77
N ALA A 922 4.74 -27.72 12.61
CA ALA A 922 5.26 -27.12 11.36
C ALA A 922 6.79 -27.21 11.27
N ASN A 923 7.33 -28.40 11.53
CA ASN A 923 8.74 -28.75 11.42
C ASN A 923 8.94 -29.89 10.41
N LEU A 924 10.18 -30.11 9.96
CA LEU A 924 10.49 -31.12 8.94
C LEU A 924 10.15 -32.56 9.37
N SER A 925 10.09 -32.81 10.69
CA SER A 925 9.70 -34.09 11.28
C SER A 925 8.18 -34.26 11.38
N GLY A 926 7.40 -33.18 11.25
CA GLY A 926 5.95 -33.17 11.43
C GLY A 926 5.51 -33.52 12.86
N VAL A 927 6.38 -33.34 13.84
CA VAL A 927 6.17 -33.73 15.24
C VAL A 927 5.58 -32.55 16.00
N ASP A 928 4.41 -32.74 16.62
CA ASP A 928 3.89 -31.77 17.58
C ASP A 928 4.62 -31.97 18.92
N PHE A 929 5.48 -31.02 19.28
CA PHE A 929 6.25 -31.05 20.52
C PHE A 929 5.41 -30.67 21.76
N THR A 930 4.09 -30.48 21.57
CA THR A 930 3.14 -30.21 22.67
C THR A 930 2.32 -31.43 23.08
N ASP A 931 2.25 -32.48 22.24
CA ASP A 931 1.54 -33.74 22.51
C ASP A 931 2.41 -34.76 23.28
N GLU A 932 3.72 -34.57 23.36
CA GLU A 932 4.64 -35.38 24.18
C GLU A 932 4.86 -34.68 25.53
N ASP A 933 4.15 -35.14 26.57
CA ASP A 933 4.00 -34.60 27.94
C ASP A 933 5.30 -34.25 28.74
N GLU A 934 6.49 -34.26 28.14
CA GLU A 934 7.78 -34.08 28.85
C GLU A 934 8.74 -33.03 28.24
N VAL A 935 8.49 -32.48 27.04
CA VAL A 935 9.54 -31.73 26.31
C VAL A 935 9.56 -30.21 26.56
N LEU A 936 8.41 -29.57 26.79
CA LEU A 936 8.30 -28.12 26.95
C LEU A 936 7.35 -27.75 28.09
N CYS A 937 7.85 -27.06 29.13
CA CYS A 937 7.04 -26.52 30.22
C CYS A 937 5.95 -25.56 29.69
N ASP A 938 4.81 -25.51 30.37
CA ASP A 938 3.67 -24.69 29.94
C ASP A 938 3.85 -23.20 30.23
N ALA A 939 4.67 -22.84 31.21
CA ALA A 939 4.90 -21.44 31.58
C ALA A 939 5.60 -20.60 30.48
N PRO A 940 6.69 -21.06 29.83
CA PRO A 940 7.24 -20.38 28.65
C PRO A 940 6.23 -20.25 27.51
N LYS A 941 5.39 -21.27 27.26
CA LYS A 941 4.35 -21.24 26.21
C LYS A 941 3.34 -20.13 26.47
N LEU A 942 2.87 -20.04 27.71
CA LEU A 942 1.97 -18.99 28.15
C LEU A 942 2.60 -17.60 27.99
N PHE A 943 3.88 -17.45 28.31
CA PHE A 943 4.59 -16.18 28.15
C PHE A 943 4.63 -15.71 26.69
N VAL A 944 5.05 -16.60 25.80
CA VAL A 944 5.22 -16.30 24.38
C VAL A 944 3.87 -16.02 23.72
N LEU A 945 2.84 -16.82 24.02
CA LEU A 945 1.49 -16.63 23.50
C LEU A 945 0.85 -15.31 23.93
N THR A 946 1.28 -14.76 25.07
CA THR A 946 0.66 -13.58 25.65
C THR A 946 1.39 -12.28 25.35
N GLY A 947 2.70 -12.32 25.10
CA GLY A 947 3.42 -11.18 24.52
C GLY A 947 3.13 -10.93 23.03
N LEU A 948 2.34 -11.82 22.39
CA LEU A 948 1.76 -11.64 21.06
C LEU A 948 0.40 -10.89 21.05
N VAL A 949 -0.24 -10.76 22.22
CA VAL A 949 -1.51 -10.04 22.44
C VAL A 949 -1.20 -8.57 22.73
#